data_AF-A0A1S2N409-F1
#
_entry.id   AF-A0A1S2N409-F1
#
_cell.length_a   1.000
_cell.length_b   1.000
_cell.length_c   1.000
_cell.angle_alpha   90.00
_cell.angle_beta   90.00
_cell.angle_gamma   90.00
#
_symmetry.space_group_name_H-M   'P 1'
#
loop_
_entity.id
_entity.type
_entity.pdbx_description
1 polymer ?
#
loop_
_entity_poly.entity_id
_entity_poly.type
_entity_poly.pdbx_seq_one_letter_code
_entity_poly.pdbx_strand_id
1 'polypeptide(L)'
;MRRNPDNSKVGDAKSPASRKSAADLRDAVDVSAKAPATMPQVAHQASPISNAVAAISDEIERNAQPSKCRQRIWFSFFFDGTGNNLEADMKLQKHSNVARLYRAHLATNAANGIHSIYIPGIGTYFREIGDPGGTITGAAFGAMGGARLDFALKEFDRYLKRPMARAVAPANAIEEISVAVFGFSRGAALARAFVNALMDTRCKLIDQRWVLRQGGWPVRFSFMGLFDTVASVGKPMSQNNTDYYNPMLSDVRGMLDERAEDYSDTRPVRLAFSDSGVPGADPAPGKNAGHNSWADKLEIHESVEEVRHFVAAHEIRNSFPLDSISVMREGRIVKPAHFFEVIYPGAHSDVGGGYAAGEGAKSLLEDESLSLIPLRHMYDFAVSKGVPMLPESRLIRGDFRTSSDLREAFNTYLQAVGNAPTLGEGFNRHMKFYLAWRFECMKRSAKEKNDFSESLRKEGGRFRSEKAAYESKIKALEQQLGVAENALIAARGASDAMAPSSHMIEKAKAEVAAREHEYLTMKAERDAIPDMSRVYSLAPLYDRQLLDDAQSIRSLLQSKNVKYAKSNLRPHYRGLIDSYESEIFRVEKNPNEAVARIFEHYVHDSLAGFGRDATYPSDPRVIYIGGDEKLRFAVHANGTEDVMMG
;
A
#
# COMPACT_ATOMS: atom_id res chain seq x y z
N MET A 1 -39.59 1.54 19.50
CA MET A 1 -38.58 0.49 19.80
C MET A 1 -37.32 1.16 20.29
N ARG A 2 -36.82 0.74 21.46
CA ARG A 2 -35.80 1.45 22.26
C ARG A 2 -34.44 1.46 21.55
N ARG A 3 -33.83 2.65 21.46
CA ARG A 3 -32.43 2.87 21.08
C ARG A 3 -31.53 2.25 22.13
N ASN A 4 -30.56 1.44 21.70
CA ASN A 4 -29.48 0.95 22.55
C ASN A 4 -28.26 1.87 22.33
N PRO A 5 -27.80 2.65 23.32
CA PRO A 5 -26.65 3.53 23.18
C PRO A 5 -25.47 2.94 23.95
N ASP A 6 -24.68 2.05 23.32
CA ASP A 6 -23.30 1.83 23.79
C ASP A 6 -22.42 1.24 22.67
N ASN A 7 -21.77 2.14 21.93
CA ASN A 7 -20.63 1.83 21.06
C ASN A 7 -19.34 2.47 21.62
N SER A 8 -19.28 2.71 22.93
CA SER A 8 -18.20 3.50 23.55
C SER A 8 -17.15 2.70 24.33
N LYS A 9 -17.16 1.36 24.25
CA LYS A 9 -16.22 0.51 24.99
C LYS A 9 -15.54 -0.54 24.12
N VAL A 10 -14.65 -0.10 23.24
CA VAL A 10 -13.50 -0.90 22.80
C VAL A 10 -12.30 0.04 22.81
N GLY A 11 -11.66 0.13 23.97
CA GLY A 11 -10.57 1.05 24.22
C GLY A 11 -10.18 0.91 25.67
N ASP A 12 -9.54 -0.21 26.02
CA ASP A 12 -8.87 -0.31 27.31
C ASP A 12 -7.73 0.68 27.34
N ALA A 13 -8.02 1.84 27.92
CA ALA A 13 -7.12 2.92 28.23
C ALA A 13 -6.19 2.49 29.38
N LYS A 14 -5.26 1.55 29.14
CA LYS A 14 -4.13 1.29 30.05
C LYS A 14 -2.88 0.91 29.26
N SER A 15 -2.17 1.93 28.81
CA SER A 15 -0.75 1.82 28.47
C SER A 15 -0.05 3.05 29.04
N PRO A 16 0.80 2.92 30.07
CA PRO A 16 1.49 4.07 30.65
C PRO A 16 2.47 4.62 29.61
N ALA A 17 2.39 5.92 29.28
CA ALA A 17 3.35 6.57 28.39
C ALA A 17 4.76 6.45 29.00
N SER A 18 5.65 5.65 28.41
CA SER A 18 7.05 5.71 28.79
C SER A 18 7.61 7.01 28.22
N ARG A 19 7.92 7.96 29.10
CA ARG A 19 8.69 9.16 28.80
C ARG A 19 10.13 8.75 28.44
N LYS A 20 10.34 8.22 27.23
CA LYS A 20 11.69 8.19 26.65
C LYS A 20 11.92 9.56 25.99
N SER A 21 13.14 10.06 26.13
CA SER A 21 13.51 11.36 25.56
C SER A 21 13.64 11.27 24.03
N ALA A 22 13.52 12.39 23.32
CA ALA A 22 13.77 12.43 21.88
C ALA A 22 15.20 11.99 21.50
N ALA A 23 16.15 12.01 22.45
CA ALA A 23 17.50 11.48 22.25
C ALA A 23 17.51 9.95 22.15
N ASP A 24 16.77 9.25 23.00
CA ASP A 24 16.71 7.77 23.04
C ASP A 24 16.11 7.16 21.75
N LEU A 25 15.33 7.95 21.00
CA LEU A 25 14.69 7.54 19.74
C LEU A 25 15.62 7.74 18.52
N ARG A 26 16.62 8.62 18.64
CA ARG A 26 17.62 8.84 17.58
C ARG A 26 18.69 7.77 17.59
N ASP A 27 19.10 7.30 18.76
CA ASP A 27 20.18 6.32 18.89
C ASP A 27 19.68 4.87 18.76
N ALA A 28 18.39 4.68 18.47
CA ALA A 28 17.82 3.38 18.15
C ALA A 28 18.42 2.83 16.84
N VAL A 29 18.88 1.58 16.88
CA VAL A 29 19.42 0.88 15.70
C VAL A 29 18.31 0.66 14.69
N ASP A 30 18.54 1.03 13.42
CA ASP A 30 17.66 0.66 12.32
C ASP A 30 17.50 -0.86 12.27
N VAL A 31 16.31 -1.33 12.61
CA VAL A 31 16.00 -2.76 12.53
C VAL A 31 15.99 -3.22 11.07
N SER A 32 15.69 -2.36 10.10
CA SER A 32 15.74 -2.73 8.68
C SER A 32 17.15 -3.04 8.17
N ALA A 33 18.19 -2.47 8.80
CA ALA A 33 19.58 -2.77 8.48
C ALA A 33 20.01 -4.19 8.90
N LYS A 34 19.14 -4.92 9.62
CA LYS A 34 19.30 -6.32 10.02
C LYS A 34 18.26 -7.24 9.35
N ALA A 35 17.22 -6.68 8.73
CA ALA A 35 16.18 -7.46 8.05
C ALA A 35 16.69 -7.92 6.67
N PRO A 36 16.61 -9.22 6.33
CA PRO A 36 17.12 -9.74 5.07
C PRO A 36 16.29 -9.27 3.88
N ALA A 37 16.95 -8.86 2.79
CA ALA A 37 16.29 -8.48 1.53
C ALA A 37 16.38 -9.59 0.47
N THR A 38 15.49 -9.54 -0.51
CA THR A 38 15.58 -10.27 -1.77
C THR A 38 15.57 -9.25 -2.91
N MET A 39 16.32 -9.48 -3.98
CA MET A 39 16.30 -8.59 -5.15
C MET A 39 15.44 -9.17 -6.27
N PRO A 40 14.82 -8.32 -7.12
CA PRO A 40 14.17 -8.79 -8.33
C PRO A 40 15.22 -9.48 -9.23
N GLN A 41 14.86 -10.59 -9.87
CA GLN A 41 15.75 -11.25 -10.82
C GLN A 41 15.94 -10.39 -12.08
N VAL A 42 17.18 -10.26 -12.55
CA VAL A 42 17.60 -9.35 -13.66
C VAL A 42 17.14 -9.84 -15.06
N ALA A 43 16.27 -10.85 -15.14
CA ALA A 43 15.85 -11.42 -16.41
C ALA A 43 14.32 -11.47 -16.52
N HIS A 44 13.71 -10.38 -17.01
CA HIS A 44 12.38 -10.47 -17.59
C HIS A 44 12.47 -10.99 -19.03
N GLN A 45 12.99 -12.21 -19.21
CA GLN A 45 12.76 -12.99 -20.42
C GLN A 45 11.39 -13.66 -20.28
N ALA A 46 10.62 -13.77 -21.36
CA ALA A 46 9.29 -14.37 -21.35
C ALA A 46 9.32 -15.71 -20.60
N SER A 47 8.57 -15.78 -19.49
CA SER A 47 8.71 -16.88 -18.55
C SER A 47 8.24 -18.20 -19.20
N PRO A 48 9.00 -19.31 -19.09
CA PRO A 48 8.57 -20.64 -19.57
C PRO A 48 7.33 -21.20 -18.83
N ILE A 49 6.78 -20.43 -17.88
CA ILE A 49 5.59 -20.73 -17.08
C ILE A 49 4.30 -20.86 -17.91
N SER A 50 4.24 -20.31 -19.13
CA SER A 50 3.02 -20.33 -19.98
C SER A 50 2.39 -21.73 -20.16
N ASN A 51 3.23 -22.76 -20.37
CA ASN A 51 2.75 -24.15 -20.54
C ASN A 51 2.26 -24.78 -19.23
N ALA A 52 2.87 -24.43 -18.09
CA ALA A 52 2.44 -24.90 -16.78
C ALA A 52 1.13 -24.21 -16.35
N VAL A 53 0.93 -22.93 -16.68
CA VAL A 53 -0.32 -22.22 -16.39
C VAL A 53 -1.48 -22.85 -17.12
N ALA A 54 -1.34 -23.07 -18.43
CA ALA A 54 -2.39 -23.71 -19.23
C ALA A 54 -2.74 -25.09 -18.69
N ALA A 55 -1.73 -25.91 -18.33
CA ALA A 55 -1.96 -27.23 -17.75
C ALA A 55 -2.70 -27.17 -16.39
N ILE A 56 -2.33 -26.23 -15.50
CA ILE A 56 -2.96 -26.04 -14.19
C ILE A 56 -4.37 -25.48 -14.33
N SER A 57 -4.58 -24.44 -15.13
CA SER A 57 -5.91 -23.87 -15.38
C SER A 57 -6.84 -24.91 -16.00
N ASP A 58 -6.36 -25.65 -17.01
CA ASP A 58 -7.13 -26.74 -17.63
C ASP A 58 -7.38 -27.88 -16.65
N GLU A 59 -6.44 -28.20 -15.75
CA GLU A 59 -6.65 -29.21 -14.71
C GLU A 59 -7.69 -28.76 -13.68
N ILE A 60 -7.66 -27.50 -13.24
CA ILE A 60 -8.67 -26.93 -12.35
C ILE A 60 -10.06 -26.97 -13.01
N GLU A 61 -10.16 -26.59 -14.29
CA GLU A 61 -11.41 -26.64 -15.05
C GLU A 61 -11.87 -28.09 -15.36
N ARG A 62 -10.95 -29.04 -15.59
CA ARG A 62 -11.27 -30.47 -15.77
C ARG A 62 -11.70 -31.15 -14.48
N ASN A 63 -11.06 -30.85 -13.34
CA ASN A 63 -11.44 -31.37 -12.03
C ASN A 63 -12.80 -30.84 -11.55
N ALA A 64 -13.30 -29.79 -12.20
CA ALA A 64 -14.64 -29.27 -12.05
C ALA A 64 -15.72 -30.05 -12.82
N GLN A 65 -15.35 -31.06 -13.63
CA GLN A 65 -16.33 -31.93 -14.26
C GLN A 65 -16.99 -32.89 -13.23
N PRO A 66 -18.28 -33.22 -13.41
CA PRO A 66 -19.12 -33.88 -12.39
C PRO A 66 -18.77 -35.34 -12.05
N SER A 67 -17.62 -35.87 -12.49
CA SER A 67 -17.24 -37.27 -12.29
C SER A 67 -16.59 -37.57 -10.93
N LYS A 68 -16.24 -36.55 -10.13
CA LYS A 68 -15.81 -36.71 -8.73
C LYS A 68 -16.77 -35.99 -7.79
N CYS A 69 -17.44 -36.73 -6.91
CA CYS A 69 -18.38 -36.15 -5.94
C CYS A 69 -17.69 -35.30 -4.87
N ARG A 70 -16.40 -35.55 -4.58
CA ARG A 70 -15.61 -34.84 -3.56
C ARG A 70 -15.30 -33.41 -3.96
N GLN A 71 -15.20 -32.53 -2.96
CA GLN A 71 -15.13 -31.08 -3.15
C GLN A 71 -13.72 -30.55 -2.83
N ARG A 72 -13.14 -29.77 -3.73
CA ARG A 72 -11.97 -28.91 -3.47
C ARG A 72 -12.40 -27.47 -3.62
N ILE A 73 -12.08 -26.64 -2.64
CA ILE A 73 -12.57 -25.26 -2.58
C ILE A 73 -11.38 -24.32 -2.61
N TRP A 74 -11.44 -23.31 -3.46
CA TRP A 74 -10.46 -22.26 -3.60
C TRP A 74 -11.09 -20.91 -3.30
N PHE A 75 -10.48 -20.17 -2.39
CA PHE A 75 -10.77 -18.78 -2.12
C PHE A 75 -9.58 -17.91 -2.48
N SER A 76 -9.83 -16.88 -3.29
CA SER A 76 -8.85 -15.84 -3.61
C SER A 76 -9.45 -14.49 -3.25
N PHE A 77 -8.86 -13.81 -2.26
CA PHE A 77 -9.29 -12.48 -1.80
C PHE A 77 -8.35 -11.41 -2.33
N PHE A 78 -8.90 -10.32 -2.85
CA PHE A 78 -8.15 -9.23 -3.48
C PHE A 78 -8.49 -7.90 -2.79
N PHE A 79 -7.67 -7.50 -1.82
CA PHE A 79 -7.85 -6.28 -1.03
C PHE A 79 -7.13 -5.10 -1.67
N ASP A 80 -7.88 -4.21 -2.32
CA ASP A 80 -7.27 -3.12 -3.07
C ASP A 80 -6.69 -2.01 -2.18
N GLY A 81 -5.75 -1.23 -2.73
CA GLY A 81 -5.09 -0.13 -2.04
C GLY A 81 -5.99 1.10 -1.87
N THR A 82 -5.62 2.00 -0.96
CA THR A 82 -6.42 3.21 -0.71
C THR A 82 -6.66 4.02 -1.98
N GLY A 83 -7.90 4.41 -2.23
CA GLY A 83 -8.26 5.21 -3.40
C GLY A 83 -8.40 4.41 -4.69
N ASN A 84 -8.11 3.10 -4.69
CA ASN A 84 -8.27 2.23 -5.87
C ASN A 84 -9.61 1.48 -5.83
N ASN A 85 -10.24 1.40 -7.00
CA ASN A 85 -11.54 0.76 -7.19
C ASN A 85 -11.67 0.24 -8.63
N LEU A 86 -11.93 -1.07 -8.77
CA LEU A 86 -12.03 -1.76 -10.05
C LEU A 86 -12.91 -1.03 -11.08
N GLU A 87 -14.09 -0.56 -10.68
CA GLU A 87 -15.04 0.05 -11.61
C GLU A 87 -14.66 1.52 -11.88
N ALA A 88 -14.35 2.28 -10.83
CA ALA A 88 -14.04 3.70 -10.96
C ALA A 88 -12.75 3.97 -11.76
N ASP A 89 -11.76 3.09 -11.64
CA ASP A 89 -10.44 3.24 -12.27
C ASP A 89 -10.42 2.80 -13.74
N MET A 90 -11.46 2.10 -14.20
CA MET A 90 -11.49 1.47 -15.51
C MET A 90 -11.42 2.48 -16.67
N LYS A 91 -12.09 3.63 -16.57
CA LYS A 91 -12.08 4.63 -17.66
C LYS A 91 -10.69 5.21 -17.91
N LEU A 92 -9.87 5.30 -16.87
CA LEU A 92 -8.50 5.81 -16.94
C LEU A 92 -7.46 4.69 -17.12
N GLN A 93 -7.90 3.43 -17.18
CA GLN A 93 -7.03 2.24 -17.19
C GLN A 93 -5.98 2.25 -16.06
N LYS A 94 -6.30 2.93 -14.95
CA LYS A 94 -5.39 3.14 -13.81
C LYS A 94 -5.53 2.06 -12.73
N HIS A 95 -6.02 0.88 -13.08
CA HIS A 95 -6.21 -0.22 -12.13
C HIS A 95 -4.93 -0.51 -11.36
N SER A 96 -5.07 -0.74 -10.05
CA SER A 96 -4.01 -1.33 -9.25
C SER A 96 -3.66 -2.73 -9.74
N ASN A 97 -2.49 -3.21 -9.32
CA ASN A 97 -2.07 -4.58 -9.57
C ASN A 97 -2.98 -5.60 -8.89
N VAL A 98 -3.64 -5.25 -7.77
CA VAL A 98 -4.63 -6.12 -7.12
C VAL A 98 -5.87 -6.29 -8.00
N ALA A 99 -6.40 -5.19 -8.57
CA ALA A 99 -7.52 -5.24 -9.51
C ALA A 99 -7.15 -5.99 -10.80
N ARG A 100 -5.92 -5.80 -11.32
CA ARG A 100 -5.42 -6.55 -12.51
C ARG A 100 -5.26 -8.05 -12.22
N LEU A 101 -4.78 -8.43 -11.03
CA LEU A 101 -4.70 -9.84 -10.61
C LEU A 101 -6.09 -10.45 -10.42
N TYR A 102 -7.05 -9.71 -9.87
CA TYR A 102 -8.45 -10.15 -9.78
C TYR A 102 -9.04 -10.43 -11.18
N ARG A 103 -8.82 -9.53 -12.13
CA ARG A 103 -9.23 -9.69 -13.54
C ARG A 103 -8.50 -10.85 -14.25
N ALA A 104 -7.30 -11.18 -13.78
CA ALA A 104 -6.50 -12.31 -14.24
C ALA A 104 -6.82 -13.63 -13.52
N HIS A 105 -7.77 -13.67 -12.59
CA HIS A 105 -8.17 -14.87 -11.88
C HIS A 105 -9.35 -15.57 -12.57
N LEU A 106 -9.48 -16.89 -12.43
CA LEU A 106 -10.68 -17.61 -12.86
C LEU A 106 -11.92 -17.04 -12.14
N ALA A 107 -12.98 -16.77 -12.89
CA ALA A 107 -14.19 -16.20 -12.33
C ALA A 107 -14.81 -17.12 -11.26
N THR A 108 -15.48 -16.51 -10.28
CA THR A 108 -16.22 -17.26 -9.26
C THR A 108 -17.18 -18.25 -9.89
N ASN A 109 -17.01 -19.52 -9.58
CA ASN A 109 -17.86 -20.61 -10.02
C ASN A 109 -18.08 -21.59 -8.86
N ALA A 110 -19.24 -21.46 -8.22
CA ALA A 110 -19.63 -22.28 -7.07
C ALA A 110 -19.83 -23.77 -7.42
N ALA A 111 -20.04 -24.13 -8.69
CA ALA A 111 -20.11 -25.53 -9.11
C ALA A 111 -18.73 -26.20 -9.04
N ASN A 112 -17.68 -25.40 -9.28
CA ASN A 112 -16.30 -25.84 -9.42
C ASN A 112 -15.47 -25.56 -8.14
N GLY A 113 -16.10 -24.97 -7.12
CA GLY A 113 -15.46 -24.62 -5.85
C GLY A 113 -14.50 -23.42 -5.93
N ILE A 114 -14.55 -22.60 -7.00
CA ILE A 114 -13.66 -21.45 -7.18
C ILE A 114 -14.40 -20.17 -6.75
N HIS A 115 -13.80 -19.41 -5.84
CA HIS A 115 -14.34 -18.15 -5.34
C HIS A 115 -13.29 -17.05 -5.39
N SER A 116 -13.49 -16.08 -6.29
CA SER A 116 -12.69 -14.87 -6.43
C SER A 116 -13.47 -13.68 -5.86
N ILE A 117 -12.93 -13.01 -4.85
CA ILE A 117 -13.60 -11.93 -4.12
C ILE A 117 -12.73 -10.67 -4.18
N TYR A 118 -13.23 -9.64 -4.84
CA TYR A 118 -12.62 -8.31 -4.86
C TYR A 118 -13.18 -7.44 -3.74
N ILE A 119 -12.30 -6.73 -3.05
CA ILE A 119 -12.63 -5.81 -1.96
C ILE A 119 -12.08 -4.43 -2.35
N PRO A 120 -12.94 -3.45 -2.67
CA PRO A 120 -12.52 -2.11 -3.04
C PRO A 120 -11.63 -1.45 -1.98
N GLY A 121 -10.73 -0.57 -2.43
CA GLY A 121 -9.81 0.14 -1.57
C GLY A 121 -10.51 1.02 -0.55
N ILE A 122 -9.88 1.18 0.62
CA ILE A 122 -10.33 2.14 1.64
C ILE A 122 -10.42 3.55 1.03
N GLY A 123 -11.48 4.27 1.35
CA GLY A 123 -11.73 5.61 0.84
C GLY A 123 -12.40 5.65 -0.53
N THR A 124 -12.75 4.51 -1.13
CA THR A 124 -13.56 4.44 -2.35
C THR A 124 -14.97 3.93 -2.08
N TYR A 125 -15.87 4.15 -3.05
CA TYR A 125 -17.24 3.68 -2.98
C TYR A 125 -17.29 2.15 -2.88
N PHE A 126 -17.99 1.64 -1.86
CA PHE A 126 -18.24 0.22 -1.67
C PHE A 126 -19.67 0.00 -1.16
N ARG A 127 -20.55 -0.34 -2.11
CA ARG A 127 -22.01 -0.41 -1.92
C ARG A 127 -22.41 -1.39 -0.82
N GLU A 128 -21.79 -2.56 -0.78
CA GLU A 128 -22.15 -3.71 0.06
C GLU A 128 -21.97 -3.43 1.55
N ILE A 129 -21.10 -2.47 1.88
CA ILE A 129 -20.86 -2.03 3.27
C ILE A 129 -21.34 -0.59 3.53
N GLY A 130 -21.98 0.06 2.54
CA GLY A 130 -22.45 1.43 2.64
C GLY A 130 -21.34 2.48 2.77
N ASP A 131 -20.15 2.22 2.24
CA ASP A 131 -19.07 3.22 2.19
C ASP A 131 -19.25 4.11 0.96
N PRO A 132 -19.55 5.41 1.11
CA PRO A 132 -19.77 6.31 -0.03
C PRO A 132 -18.47 6.72 -0.74
N GLY A 133 -17.30 6.40 -0.19
CA GLY A 133 -16.00 6.84 -0.70
C GLY A 133 -15.78 8.35 -0.66
N GLY A 134 -14.57 8.79 -1.00
CA GLY A 134 -14.17 10.20 -1.05
C GLY A 134 -14.18 10.90 0.31
N THR A 135 -14.18 10.16 1.42
CA THR A 135 -14.17 10.71 2.79
C THR A 135 -12.74 10.89 3.29
N ILE A 136 -12.47 11.99 4.00
CA ILE A 136 -11.16 12.23 4.63
C ILE A 136 -10.88 11.16 5.70
N THR A 137 -11.90 10.75 6.47
CA THR A 137 -11.78 9.70 7.49
C THR A 137 -11.38 8.34 6.89
N GLY A 138 -11.91 7.98 5.73
CA GLY A 138 -11.45 6.81 4.97
C GLY A 138 -10.04 7.03 4.44
N ALA A 139 -9.86 8.03 3.58
CA ALA A 139 -8.62 8.24 2.83
C ALA A 139 -7.39 8.55 3.71
N ALA A 140 -7.54 9.26 4.83
CA ALA A 140 -6.39 9.64 5.68
C ALA A 140 -6.25 8.79 6.95
N PHE A 141 -7.35 8.21 7.47
CA PHE A 141 -7.34 7.56 8.79
C PHE A 141 -7.73 6.07 8.76
N GLY A 142 -8.01 5.49 7.59
CA GLY A 142 -8.30 4.06 7.48
C GLY A 142 -9.69 3.65 7.97
N ALA A 143 -10.65 4.60 8.07
CA ALA A 143 -12.03 4.28 8.42
C ALA A 143 -12.63 3.28 7.41
N MET A 144 -13.60 2.47 7.86
CA MET A 144 -14.24 1.40 7.08
C MET A 144 -13.33 0.22 6.70
N GLY A 145 -12.09 0.13 7.21
CA GLY A 145 -11.27 -1.07 7.06
C GLY A 145 -11.83 -2.30 7.79
N GLY A 146 -12.29 -2.14 9.04
CA GLY A 146 -12.96 -3.22 9.77
C GLY A 146 -14.21 -3.76 9.05
N ALA A 147 -15.01 -2.88 8.43
CA ALA A 147 -16.17 -3.27 7.64
C ALA A 147 -15.78 -4.09 6.38
N ARG A 148 -14.61 -3.82 5.78
CA ARG A 148 -14.06 -4.62 4.68
C ARG A 148 -13.58 -6.01 5.13
N LEU A 149 -12.99 -6.11 6.32
CA LEU A 149 -12.65 -7.41 6.93
C LEU A 149 -13.91 -8.23 7.22
N ASP A 150 -14.92 -7.60 7.83
CA ASP A 150 -16.21 -8.24 8.12
C ASP A 150 -16.89 -8.73 6.84
N PHE A 151 -16.84 -7.94 5.76
CA PHE A 151 -17.34 -8.35 4.45
C PHE A 151 -16.60 -9.58 3.93
N ALA A 152 -15.26 -9.58 3.93
CA ALA A 152 -14.48 -10.72 3.44
C ALA A 152 -14.75 -12.00 4.24
N LEU A 153 -14.85 -11.91 5.58
CA LEU A 153 -15.20 -13.06 6.43
C LEU A 153 -16.63 -13.56 6.16
N LYS A 154 -17.59 -12.65 5.96
CA LYS A 154 -18.97 -13.02 5.59
C LYS A 154 -19.02 -13.69 4.22
N GLU A 155 -18.22 -13.26 3.26
CA GLU A 155 -18.13 -13.89 1.94
C GLU A 155 -17.55 -15.30 2.04
N PHE A 156 -16.49 -15.50 2.84
CA PHE A 156 -15.96 -16.82 3.16
C PHE A 156 -17.07 -17.75 3.71
N ASP A 157 -17.79 -17.31 4.75
CA ASP A 157 -18.88 -18.08 5.36
C ASP A 157 -20.02 -18.36 4.36
N ARG A 158 -20.39 -17.35 3.56
CA ARG A 158 -21.49 -17.44 2.59
C ARG A 158 -21.22 -18.49 1.54
N TYR A 159 -20.02 -18.50 0.96
CA TYR A 159 -19.64 -19.45 -0.09
C TYR A 159 -19.44 -20.86 0.46
N LEU A 160 -18.98 -21.01 1.72
CA LEU A 160 -18.83 -22.33 2.35
C LEU A 160 -20.16 -22.98 2.77
N LYS A 161 -21.23 -22.21 2.95
CA LYS A 161 -22.53 -22.74 3.41
C LYS A 161 -23.02 -23.95 2.59
N ARG A 162 -22.97 -23.87 1.26
CA ARG A 162 -23.45 -24.95 0.37
C ARG A 162 -22.48 -26.14 0.34
N PRO A 163 -21.17 -25.97 0.14
CA PRO A 163 -20.21 -27.07 0.21
C PRO A 163 -20.26 -27.84 1.53
N MET A 164 -20.38 -27.15 2.66
CA MET A 164 -20.47 -27.77 3.98
C MET A 164 -21.75 -28.62 4.14
N ALA A 165 -22.89 -28.14 3.65
CA ALA A 165 -24.13 -28.91 3.66
C ALA A 165 -24.02 -30.19 2.83
N ARG A 166 -23.31 -30.15 1.69
CA ARG A 166 -23.06 -31.34 0.86
C ARG A 166 -22.08 -32.32 1.51
N ALA A 167 -21.07 -31.80 2.22
CA ALA A 167 -20.01 -32.59 2.83
C ALA A 167 -20.46 -33.54 3.95
N VAL A 168 -21.71 -33.42 4.41
CA VAL A 168 -22.36 -34.39 5.30
C VAL A 168 -22.42 -35.78 4.66
N ALA A 169 -22.61 -35.86 3.35
CA ALA A 169 -22.50 -37.12 2.62
C ALA A 169 -21.02 -37.43 2.34
N PRO A 170 -20.47 -38.58 2.77
CA PRO A 170 -19.04 -38.91 2.58
C PRO A 170 -18.58 -38.87 1.12
N ALA A 171 -19.47 -39.19 0.19
CA ALA A 171 -19.21 -39.07 -1.25
C ALA A 171 -18.87 -37.62 -1.68
N ASN A 172 -19.41 -36.61 -0.98
CA ASN A 172 -19.18 -35.20 -1.25
C ASN A 172 -18.27 -34.52 -0.22
N ALA A 173 -17.43 -35.27 0.50
CA ALA A 173 -16.52 -34.69 1.49
C ALA A 173 -15.67 -33.55 0.90
N ILE A 174 -15.42 -32.50 1.69
CA ILE A 174 -14.44 -31.46 1.35
C ILE A 174 -13.06 -32.04 1.61
N GLU A 175 -12.23 -32.14 0.57
CA GLU A 175 -10.86 -32.61 0.68
C GLU A 175 -9.93 -31.53 1.22
N GLU A 176 -10.11 -30.30 0.75
CA GLU A 176 -9.27 -29.15 1.11
C GLU A 176 -9.99 -27.84 0.80
N ILE A 177 -9.75 -26.83 1.64
CA ILE A 177 -10.09 -25.42 1.43
C ILE A 177 -8.77 -24.65 1.29
N SER A 178 -8.42 -24.27 0.07
CA SER A 178 -7.23 -23.46 -0.22
C SER A 178 -7.58 -21.97 -0.23
N VAL A 179 -6.75 -21.15 0.41
CA VAL A 179 -6.92 -19.70 0.54
C VAL A 179 -5.67 -18.99 0.01
N ALA A 180 -5.86 -18.11 -0.96
CA ALA A 180 -4.88 -17.13 -1.42
C ALA A 180 -5.38 -15.72 -1.14
N VAL A 181 -4.48 -14.82 -0.79
CA VAL A 181 -4.83 -13.42 -0.50
C VAL A 181 -3.85 -12.47 -1.18
N PHE A 182 -4.38 -11.43 -1.80
CA PHE A 182 -3.61 -10.36 -2.42
C PHE A 182 -3.98 -9.03 -1.77
N GLY A 183 -3.00 -8.15 -1.63
CA GLY A 183 -3.29 -6.80 -1.18
C GLY A 183 -2.23 -5.77 -1.54
N PHE A 184 -2.66 -4.51 -1.65
CA PHE A 184 -1.78 -3.36 -1.89
C PHE A 184 -2.01 -2.30 -0.81
N SER A 185 -0.96 -1.65 -0.29
CA SER A 185 -1.10 -0.51 0.65
C SER A 185 -1.85 -0.92 1.93
N ARG A 186 -2.88 -0.16 2.32
CA ARG A 186 -3.84 -0.55 3.36
C ARG A 186 -4.62 -1.83 3.02
N GLY A 187 -4.79 -2.15 1.75
CA GLY A 187 -5.31 -3.44 1.32
C GLY A 187 -4.37 -4.60 1.66
N ALA A 188 -3.05 -4.40 1.60
CA ALA A 188 -2.08 -5.39 2.09
C ALA A 188 -2.15 -5.53 3.61
N ALA A 189 -2.37 -4.43 4.35
CA ALA A 189 -2.62 -4.50 5.80
C ALA A 189 -3.93 -5.26 6.10
N LEU A 190 -5.01 -5.01 5.35
CA LEU A 190 -6.26 -5.76 5.43
C LEU A 190 -6.06 -7.24 5.09
N ALA A 191 -5.25 -7.57 4.08
CA ALA A 191 -4.93 -8.96 3.72
C ALA A 191 -4.27 -9.72 4.88
N ARG A 192 -3.29 -9.09 5.55
CA ARG A 192 -2.61 -9.64 6.73
C ARG A 192 -3.59 -9.82 7.89
N ALA A 193 -4.35 -8.76 8.22
CA ALA A 193 -5.37 -8.79 9.27
C ALA A 193 -6.47 -9.83 8.99
N PHE A 194 -6.88 -9.98 7.73
CA PHE A 194 -7.90 -10.95 7.31
C PHE A 194 -7.44 -12.39 7.54
N VAL A 195 -6.22 -12.75 7.16
CA VAL A 195 -5.70 -14.09 7.39
C VAL A 195 -5.62 -14.40 8.87
N ASN A 196 -5.13 -13.46 9.68
CA ASN A 196 -5.11 -13.59 11.14
C ASN A 196 -6.52 -13.79 11.72
N ALA A 197 -7.47 -12.93 11.32
CA ALA A 197 -8.86 -13.04 11.77
C ALA A 197 -9.52 -14.35 11.33
N LEU A 198 -9.26 -14.81 10.11
CA LEU A 198 -9.79 -16.07 9.57
C LEU A 198 -9.23 -17.28 10.34
N MET A 199 -7.92 -17.29 10.62
CA MET A 199 -7.29 -18.32 11.44
C MET A 199 -7.88 -18.34 12.85
N ASP A 200 -7.91 -17.18 13.52
CA ASP A 200 -8.33 -17.05 14.91
C ASP A 200 -9.80 -17.46 15.08
N THR A 201 -10.68 -16.99 14.19
CA THR A 201 -12.13 -17.13 14.35
C THR A 201 -12.75 -18.35 13.67
N ARG A 202 -12.19 -18.83 12.54
CA ARG A 202 -12.78 -19.93 11.75
C ARG A 202 -11.96 -21.21 11.78
N CYS A 203 -10.67 -21.14 12.11
CA CYS A 203 -9.78 -22.31 12.04
C CYS A 203 -9.31 -22.75 13.41
N LYS A 204 -8.89 -24.01 13.51
CA LYS A 204 -8.18 -24.57 14.67
C LYS A 204 -7.07 -25.48 14.18
N LEU A 205 -6.01 -25.60 14.97
CA LEU A 205 -4.91 -26.51 14.69
C LEU A 205 -5.23 -27.90 15.28
N ILE A 206 -5.18 -28.94 14.45
CA ILE A 206 -5.29 -30.36 14.86
C ILE A 206 -4.19 -31.12 14.14
N ASP A 207 -3.37 -31.88 14.88
CA ASP A 207 -2.28 -32.70 14.32
C ASP A 207 -1.39 -31.92 13.34
N GLN A 208 -0.97 -30.71 13.74
CA GLN A 208 -0.16 -29.78 12.93
C GLN A 208 -0.81 -29.34 11.61
N ARG A 209 -2.12 -29.50 11.46
CA ARG A 209 -2.88 -29.08 10.29
C ARG A 209 -3.98 -28.12 10.69
N TRP A 210 -4.11 -27.05 9.93
CA TRP A 210 -5.23 -26.14 10.07
C TRP A 210 -6.49 -26.79 9.53
N VAL A 211 -7.54 -26.78 10.33
CA VAL A 211 -8.85 -27.27 9.94
C VAL A 211 -9.92 -26.25 10.26
N LEU A 212 -11.01 -26.27 9.51
CA LEU A 212 -12.18 -25.48 9.82
C LEU A 212 -12.73 -25.92 11.18
N ARG A 213 -13.01 -24.97 12.08
CA ARG A 213 -13.58 -25.26 13.41
C ARG A 213 -14.88 -26.06 13.28
N GLN A 214 -15.70 -25.68 12.30
CA GLN A 214 -16.90 -26.41 11.92
C GLN A 214 -16.55 -27.52 10.93
N GLY A 215 -16.92 -28.76 11.26
CA GLY A 215 -16.76 -29.93 10.38
C GLY A 215 -15.34 -30.51 10.24
N GLY A 216 -14.29 -29.78 10.61
CA GLY A 216 -12.94 -30.33 10.71
C GLY A 216 -12.22 -30.57 9.37
N TRP A 217 -12.66 -29.93 8.29
CA TRP A 217 -12.02 -30.07 6.97
C TRP A 217 -10.72 -29.28 6.88
N PRO A 218 -9.69 -29.77 6.15
CA PRO A 218 -8.41 -29.09 6.01
C PRO A 218 -8.53 -27.70 5.38
N VAL A 219 -7.81 -26.74 5.95
CA VAL A 219 -7.66 -25.36 5.43
C VAL A 219 -6.17 -25.12 5.18
N ARG A 220 -5.85 -24.67 3.96
CA ARG A 220 -4.50 -24.42 3.50
C ARG A 220 -4.36 -22.96 3.09
N PHE A 221 -3.38 -22.25 3.64
CA PHE A 221 -3.08 -20.86 3.29
C PHE A 221 -1.93 -20.86 2.28
N SER A 222 -2.28 -20.99 1.00
CA SER A 222 -1.32 -21.35 -0.06
C SER A 222 -0.42 -20.20 -0.51
N PHE A 223 -0.95 -18.98 -0.55
CA PHE A 223 -0.21 -17.83 -1.08
C PHE A 223 -0.68 -16.49 -0.51
N MET A 224 0.26 -15.61 -0.19
CA MET A 224 -0.02 -14.21 0.11
C MET A 224 0.84 -13.28 -0.74
N GLY A 225 0.20 -12.54 -1.65
CA GLY A 225 0.85 -11.56 -2.53
C GLY A 225 0.60 -10.13 -2.07
N LEU A 226 1.63 -9.46 -1.56
CA LEU A 226 1.54 -8.11 -1.00
C LEU A 226 2.33 -7.10 -1.83
N PHE A 227 1.73 -5.93 -2.04
CA PHE A 227 2.40 -4.75 -2.58
C PHE A 227 2.46 -3.68 -1.50
N ASP A 228 3.67 -3.29 -1.14
CA ASP A 228 4.07 -2.16 -0.29
C ASP A 228 3.10 -1.92 0.88
N THR A 229 3.12 -2.82 1.86
CA THR A 229 2.18 -2.77 2.99
C THR A 229 2.34 -1.48 3.78
N VAL A 230 1.23 -0.76 3.95
CA VAL A 230 1.15 0.46 4.75
C VAL A 230 -0.10 0.37 5.61
N ALA A 231 0.06 0.33 6.94
CA ALA A 231 -1.07 0.37 7.87
C ALA A 231 -1.73 1.76 7.92
N SER A 232 -1.06 2.75 8.51
CA SER A 232 -1.51 4.15 8.65
C SER A 232 -3.00 4.31 9.02
N VAL A 233 -3.48 3.52 9.98
CA VAL A 233 -4.83 3.55 10.54
C VAL A 233 -4.85 4.39 11.83
N GLY A 234 -5.85 5.25 11.95
CA GLY A 234 -5.88 6.26 13.00
C GLY A 234 -4.81 7.31 12.74
N LYS A 235 -4.06 7.70 13.78
CA LYS A 235 -3.04 8.75 13.65
C LYS A 235 -1.78 8.20 12.95
N PRO A 236 -1.43 8.67 11.74
CA PRO A 236 -0.19 8.26 11.07
C PRO A 236 1.03 8.83 11.81
N MET A 237 2.20 8.22 11.63
CA MET A 237 3.42 8.66 12.32
C MET A 237 3.84 10.09 11.94
N SER A 238 3.50 10.55 10.73
CA SER A 238 3.74 11.93 10.30
C SER A 238 3.14 12.99 11.21
N GLN A 239 2.07 12.67 11.97
CA GLN A 239 1.49 13.56 12.98
C GLN A 239 2.36 13.73 14.24
N ASN A 240 3.53 13.09 14.31
CA ASN A 240 4.50 13.37 15.36
C ASN A 240 5.36 14.61 15.03
N ASN A 241 5.28 15.15 13.81
CA ASN A 241 6.08 16.29 13.35
C ASN A 241 5.32 17.61 13.29
N THR A 242 4.02 17.60 13.60
CA THR A 242 3.15 18.79 13.62
C THR A 242 2.05 18.58 14.68
N ASP A 243 1.74 19.61 15.46
CA ASP A 243 0.79 19.50 16.59
C ASP A 243 -0.65 19.80 16.16
N TYR A 244 -0.81 20.69 15.18
CA TYR A 244 -2.09 21.26 14.78
C TYR A 244 -2.48 20.93 13.33
N TYR A 245 -1.50 20.60 12.49
CA TYR A 245 -1.70 20.47 11.06
C TYR A 245 -2.03 19.05 10.65
N ASN A 246 -3.34 18.79 10.67
CA ASN A 246 -3.98 17.60 10.18
C ASN A 246 -3.91 17.56 8.63
N PRO A 247 -3.86 16.37 7.98
CA PRO A 247 -4.10 16.20 6.53
C PRO A 247 -5.34 16.92 5.94
N MET A 248 -6.14 17.59 6.78
CA MET A 248 -7.23 18.50 6.43
C MET A 248 -6.80 19.90 5.96
N LEU A 249 -5.65 20.44 6.37
CA LEU A 249 -5.28 21.83 6.04
C LEU A 249 -4.64 21.98 4.65
N SER A 250 -4.12 20.89 4.07
CA SER A 250 -3.44 20.86 2.75
C SER A 250 -2.25 21.85 2.58
N ASP A 251 -1.87 22.57 3.64
CA ASP A 251 -0.77 23.53 3.66
C ASP A 251 0.56 22.85 4.01
N VAL A 252 1.18 22.23 3.01
CA VAL A 252 2.46 21.54 3.18
C VAL A 252 3.58 22.49 3.57
N ARG A 253 3.59 23.72 3.06
CA ARG A 253 4.63 24.70 3.39
C ARG A 253 4.56 25.07 4.87
N GLY A 254 3.37 25.45 5.36
CA GLY A 254 3.18 25.75 6.78
C GLY A 254 3.56 24.58 7.69
N MET A 255 3.25 23.35 7.29
CA MET A 255 3.66 22.14 8.03
C MET A 255 5.18 21.94 8.08
N LEU A 256 5.89 22.20 6.98
CA LEU A 256 7.36 22.10 6.94
C LEU A 256 8.02 23.22 7.75
N ASP A 257 7.43 24.42 7.75
CA ASP A 257 7.87 25.57 8.54
C ASP A 257 7.67 25.29 10.05
N GLU A 258 6.50 24.78 10.47
CA GLU A 258 6.24 24.35 11.85
C GLU A 258 7.21 23.24 12.28
N ARG A 259 7.41 22.20 11.45
CA ARG A 259 8.39 21.14 11.74
C ARG A 259 9.79 21.73 11.90
N ALA A 260 10.16 22.69 11.05
CA ALA A 260 11.45 23.35 11.15
C ALA A 260 11.57 24.09 12.47
N GLU A 261 10.58 24.88 12.88
CA GLU A 261 10.61 25.72 14.08
C GLU A 261 10.52 24.91 15.38
N ASP A 262 9.46 24.12 15.53
CA ASP A 262 9.04 23.52 16.80
C ASP A 262 9.61 22.11 17.00
N TYR A 263 9.91 21.40 15.91
CA TYR A 263 10.38 20.02 15.92
C TYR A 263 11.86 19.94 15.57
N SER A 264 12.66 20.81 16.20
CA SER A 264 14.09 20.94 15.94
C SER A 264 14.86 19.62 16.02
N ASP A 265 14.31 18.66 16.79
CA ASP A 265 14.92 17.36 16.96
C ASP A 265 14.80 16.42 15.74
N THR A 266 13.85 16.71 14.85
CA THR A 266 13.56 15.94 13.63
C THR A 266 14.25 16.52 12.40
N ARG A 267 15.06 17.59 12.57
CA ARG A 267 15.78 18.25 11.48
C ARG A 267 16.87 17.34 10.91
N PRO A 268 17.11 17.35 9.58
CA PRO A 268 18.11 16.49 8.95
C PRO A 268 19.52 16.59 9.54
N VAL A 269 19.98 17.79 9.91
CA VAL A 269 21.28 17.98 10.59
C VAL A 269 21.40 17.28 11.94
N ARG A 270 20.28 17.03 12.63
CA ARG A 270 20.25 16.27 13.89
C ARG A 270 20.19 14.77 13.65
N LEU A 271 19.44 14.35 12.62
CA LEU A 271 19.27 12.95 12.26
C LEU A 271 20.53 12.36 11.59
N ALA A 272 21.29 13.19 10.88
CA ALA A 272 22.41 12.76 10.04
C ALA A 272 23.55 12.05 10.77
N PHE A 273 23.74 12.33 12.07
CA PHE A 273 24.88 11.87 12.83
C PHE A 273 24.47 10.99 14.02
N SER A 274 25.28 9.98 14.29
CA SER A 274 25.29 9.17 15.53
C SER A 274 26.70 8.74 15.85
N ASP A 275 26.94 8.35 17.10
CA ASP A 275 28.21 7.74 17.46
C ASP A 275 28.45 6.48 16.60
N SER A 276 29.62 6.43 15.94
CA SER A 276 30.00 5.38 14.99
C SER A 276 29.12 5.25 13.73
N GLY A 277 28.22 6.21 13.48
CA GLY A 277 27.43 6.27 12.25
C GLY A 277 26.50 5.09 12.07
N VAL A 278 25.95 4.57 13.19
CA VAL A 278 25.05 3.42 13.16
C VAL A 278 23.82 3.72 12.28
N PRO A 279 23.34 2.74 11.48
CA PRO A 279 22.11 2.91 10.73
C PRO A 279 20.93 3.24 11.65
N GLY A 280 20.02 4.07 11.14
CA GLY A 280 18.74 4.36 11.80
C GLY A 280 18.53 5.83 12.01
N ALA A 281 17.42 6.38 11.55
CA ALA A 281 17.01 7.70 11.95
C ALA A 281 15.48 7.70 11.90
N ASP A 282 14.87 8.13 12.98
CA ASP A 282 13.42 8.30 13.03
C ASP A 282 13.10 9.75 12.64
N PRO A 283 12.54 10.00 11.44
CA PRO A 283 12.17 11.34 11.01
C PRO A 283 10.89 11.84 11.68
N ALA A 284 10.12 10.97 12.35
CA ALA A 284 8.86 11.36 13.00
C ALA A 284 8.68 10.65 14.36
N PRO A 285 9.57 10.91 15.33
CA PRO A 285 9.56 10.24 16.63
C PRO A 285 8.35 10.65 17.46
N GLY A 286 7.61 9.67 17.97
CA GLY A 286 6.48 9.95 18.85
C GLY A 286 5.55 8.76 19.06
N LYS A 287 4.37 9.02 19.60
CA LYS A 287 3.40 7.99 20.00
C LYS A 287 2.49 7.51 18.86
N ASN A 288 2.40 8.29 17.78
CA ASN A 288 1.58 7.92 16.63
C ASN A 288 2.40 6.96 15.74
N ALA A 289 1.84 5.80 15.42
CA ALA A 289 2.50 4.78 14.59
C ALA A 289 1.68 4.40 13.34
N GLY A 290 0.35 4.60 13.37
CA GLY A 290 -0.54 4.12 12.31
C GLY A 290 -1.07 2.70 12.49
N HIS A 291 -0.88 2.07 13.65
CA HIS A 291 -1.37 0.72 13.97
C HIS A 291 -2.48 0.78 15.02
N ASN A 292 -3.62 1.34 14.63
CA ASN A 292 -4.80 1.42 15.50
C ASN A 292 -5.94 0.55 14.95
N SER A 293 -6.94 0.27 15.79
CA SER A 293 -8.16 -0.46 15.40
C SER A 293 -7.81 -1.82 14.76
N TRP A 294 -8.25 -2.08 13.53
CA TRP A 294 -8.07 -3.35 12.82
C TRP A 294 -6.65 -3.61 12.30
N ALA A 295 -5.76 -2.61 12.40
CA ALA A 295 -4.36 -2.72 11.98
C ALA A 295 -3.40 -2.79 13.17
N ASP A 296 -3.89 -3.20 14.34
CA ASP A 296 -3.04 -3.49 15.49
C ASP A 296 -2.34 -4.85 15.35
N LYS A 297 -2.93 -5.81 14.61
CA LYS A 297 -2.36 -7.15 14.40
C LYS A 297 -1.98 -7.49 12.97
N LEU A 298 -0.71 -7.23 12.61
CA LEU A 298 -0.20 -7.41 11.24
C LEU A 298 0.91 -8.45 11.09
N GLU A 299 1.39 -9.10 12.15
CA GLU A 299 2.31 -10.24 11.98
C GLU A 299 1.66 -11.32 11.11
N ILE A 300 2.36 -11.77 10.07
CA ILE A 300 1.85 -12.84 9.19
C ILE A 300 2.19 -14.17 9.84
N HIS A 301 1.17 -14.99 10.09
CA HIS A 301 1.37 -16.32 10.64
C HIS A 301 2.25 -17.20 9.72
N GLU A 302 3.23 -17.89 10.31
CA GLU A 302 4.24 -18.69 9.58
C GLU A 302 3.66 -19.84 8.76
N SER A 303 2.41 -20.23 9.02
CA SER A 303 1.71 -21.28 8.27
C SER A 303 1.22 -20.86 6.89
N VAL A 304 1.34 -19.58 6.51
CA VAL A 304 1.16 -19.19 5.11
C VAL A 304 2.32 -19.78 4.32
N GLU A 305 2.04 -20.60 3.32
CA GLU A 305 3.07 -21.43 2.67
C GLU A 305 4.06 -20.64 1.81
N GLU A 306 3.63 -19.53 1.23
CA GLU A 306 4.53 -18.57 0.60
C GLU A 306 3.99 -17.15 0.70
N VAL A 307 4.86 -16.22 1.10
CA VAL A 307 4.57 -14.78 1.09
C VAL A 307 5.52 -14.11 0.10
N ARG A 308 4.95 -13.32 -0.81
CA ARG A 308 5.68 -12.41 -1.70
C ARG A 308 5.30 -10.98 -1.34
N HIS A 309 6.23 -10.21 -0.80
CA HIS A 309 6.00 -8.79 -0.49
C HIS A 309 6.91 -7.92 -1.36
N PHE A 310 6.33 -7.13 -2.25
CA PHE A 310 7.06 -6.22 -3.14
C PHE A 310 6.97 -4.80 -2.59
N VAL A 311 8.09 -4.15 -2.33
CA VAL A 311 8.17 -2.89 -1.59
C VAL A 311 8.80 -1.77 -2.42
N ALA A 312 8.34 -0.54 -2.24
CA ALA A 312 8.71 0.62 -3.05
C ALA A 312 10.00 1.31 -2.58
N ALA A 313 11.03 1.35 -3.43
CA ALA A 313 12.32 1.92 -3.05
C ALA A 313 12.31 3.44 -2.78
N HIS A 314 11.43 4.19 -3.45
CA HIS A 314 11.41 5.66 -3.48
C HIS A 314 10.14 6.25 -2.84
N GLU A 315 9.43 5.46 -2.04
CA GLU A 315 8.38 5.96 -1.15
C GLU A 315 9.01 6.49 0.14
N ILE A 316 8.95 7.80 0.36
CA ILE A 316 9.59 8.44 1.52
C ILE A 316 8.61 9.20 2.41
N ARG A 317 7.30 9.23 2.09
CA ARG A 317 6.31 9.95 2.92
C ARG A 317 6.25 9.35 4.32
N ASN A 318 6.33 10.18 5.35
CA ASN A 318 6.15 9.76 6.74
C ASN A 318 4.72 9.25 7.02
N SER A 319 3.73 9.55 6.17
CA SER A 319 2.40 8.92 6.26
C SER A 319 2.32 7.52 5.62
N PHE A 320 3.38 7.05 4.95
CA PHE A 320 3.46 5.75 4.26
C PHE A 320 4.65 4.90 4.76
N PRO A 321 4.79 4.68 6.09
CA PRO A 321 5.80 3.77 6.60
C PRO A 321 5.53 2.35 6.13
N LEU A 322 6.59 1.62 5.81
CA LEU A 322 6.49 0.23 5.35
C LEU A 322 6.25 -0.71 6.53
N ASP A 323 5.32 -1.64 6.40
CA ASP A 323 5.20 -2.80 7.29
C ASP A 323 5.90 -4.01 6.66
N SER A 324 7.13 -4.31 7.08
CA SER A 324 7.87 -5.50 6.63
C SER A 324 7.15 -6.79 7.03
N ILE A 325 7.44 -7.86 6.29
CA ILE A 325 7.09 -9.24 6.65
C ILE A 325 8.11 -9.90 7.58
N SER A 326 9.18 -9.20 7.94
CA SER A 326 10.08 -9.61 9.02
C SER A 326 9.44 -9.29 10.37
N VAL A 327 9.76 -10.08 11.40
CA VAL A 327 9.19 -9.99 12.74
C VAL A 327 10.29 -9.97 13.80
N MET A 328 10.03 -9.37 14.96
CA MET A 328 10.95 -9.42 16.10
C MET A 328 10.59 -10.62 16.99
N ARG A 329 11.53 -11.56 17.19
CA ARG A 329 11.37 -12.71 18.07
C ARG A 329 12.60 -12.88 18.94
N GLU A 330 12.39 -12.91 20.26
CA GLU A 330 13.47 -13.09 21.25
C GLU A 330 14.65 -12.09 21.04
N GLY A 331 14.33 -10.83 20.72
CA GLY A 331 15.32 -9.78 20.47
C GLY A 331 16.07 -9.89 19.13
N ARG A 332 15.64 -10.79 18.23
CA ARG A 332 16.23 -10.97 16.89
C ARG A 332 15.19 -10.74 15.81
N ILE A 333 15.64 -10.20 14.69
CA ILE A 333 14.79 -10.08 13.49
C ILE A 333 14.81 -11.43 12.79
N VAL A 334 13.61 -11.97 12.60
CA VAL A 334 13.39 -13.25 11.94
C VAL A 334 12.49 -13.01 10.74
N LYS A 335 12.82 -13.65 9.62
CA LYS A 335 11.95 -13.76 8.46
C LYS A 335 11.88 -15.23 8.09
N PRO A 336 10.68 -15.86 8.08
CA PRO A 336 10.55 -17.25 7.64
C PRO A 336 11.17 -17.47 6.26
N ALA A 337 11.78 -18.64 6.03
CA ALA A 337 12.57 -18.90 4.81
C ALA A 337 11.71 -18.84 3.53
N HIS A 338 10.42 -19.15 3.65
CA HIS A 338 9.41 -19.10 2.58
C HIS A 338 8.72 -17.73 2.45
N PHE A 339 9.18 -16.72 3.19
CA PHE A 339 8.72 -15.34 3.07
C PHE A 339 9.77 -14.51 2.32
N PHE A 340 9.36 -13.93 1.20
CA PHE A 340 10.26 -13.19 0.32
C PHE A 340 9.83 -11.73 0.26
N GLU A 341 10.77 -10.83 0.54
CA GLU A 341 10.54 -9.38 0.53
C GLU A 341 11.49 -8.74 -0.45
N VAL A 342 10.94 -8.10 -1.48
CA VAL A 342 11.67 -7.68 -2.68
C VAL A 342 11.51 -6.19 -2.89
N ILE A 343 12.62 -5.46 -3.01
CA ILE A 343 12.61 -4.02 -3.26
C ILE A 343 12.52 -3.76 -4.77
N TYR A 344 11.53 -2.97 -5.18
CA TYR A 344 11.34 -2.51 -6.56
C TYR A 344 11.58 -1.01 -6.69
N PRO A 345 12.14 -0.53 -7.82
CA PRO A 345 12.16 0.89 -8.10
C PRO A 345 10.74 1.46 -8.13
N GLY A 346 10.61 2.67 -7.62
CA GLY A 346 9.39 3.47 -7.73
C GLY A 346 8.87 3.97 -6.38
N ALA A 347 7.90 4.86 -6.43
CA ALA A 347 7.05 5.24 -5.31
C ALA A 347 5.98 4.15 -5.04
N HIS A 348 5.13 4.37 -4.05
CA HIS A 348 4.11 3.41 -3.59
C HIS A 348 3.29 2.74 -4.71
N SER A 349 2.63 3.54 -5.57
CA SER A 349 1.80 3.03 -6.67
C SER A 349 2.60 2.68 -7.93
N ASP A 350 3.89 2.99 -8.00
CA ASP A 350 4.78 2.41 -9.03
C ASP A 350 5.00 0.91 -8.79
N VAL A 351 4.80 0.43 -7.56
CA VAL A 351 4.86 -1.00 -7.22
C VAL A 351 3.48 -1.63 -7.17
N GLY A 352 2.51 -0.95 -6.55
CA GLY A 352 1.15 -1.48 -6.39
C GLY A 352 0.18 -1.23 -7.54
N GLY A 353 0.52 -0.36 -8.50
CA GLY A 353 -0.40 0.16 -9.51
C GLY A 353 -1.33 1.23 -8.95
N GLY A 354 -2.07 1.93 -9.82
CA GLY A 354 -2.98 3.02 -9.44
C GLY A 354 -2.73 4.35 -10.14
N TYR A 355 -1.58 4.53 -10.80
CA TYR A 355 -1.30 5.73 -11.58
C TYR A 355 -1.93 5.64 -12.98
N ALA A 356 -2.54 6.74 -13.41
CA ALA A 356 -3.00 6.89 -14.79
C ALA A 356 -1.84 7.25 -15.71
N ALA A 357 -1.95 6.92 -17.00
CA ALA A 357 -0.96 7.37 -17.98
C ALA A 357 -0.85 8.91 -17.98
N GLY A 358 0.37 9.43 -17.90
CA GLY A 358 0.65 10.87 -17.80
C GLY A 358 0.48 11.48 -16.40
N GLU A 359 0.02 10.74 -15.41
CA GLU A 359 0.10 11.16 -14.00
C GLU A 359 1.57 11.35 -13.61
N GLY A 360 1.89 12.35 -12.79
CA GLY A 360 3.29 12.71 -12.52
C GLY A 360 4.09 13.24 -13.73
N ALA A 361 3.49 13.37 -14.92
CA ALA A 361 4.19 13.44 -16.20
C ALA A 361 5.13 12.23 -16.44
N LYS A 362 4.71 11.05 -15.94
CA LYS A 362 5.39 9.76 -16.08
C LYS A 362 4.51 8.80 -16.86
N SER A 363 5.12 7.75 -17.40
CA SER A 363 4.44 6.64 -18.08
C SER A 363 3.33 7.16 -19.00
N LEU A 364 3.72 7.89 -20.05
CA LEU A 364 2.75 8.62 -20.89
C LEU A 364 1.83 7.68 -21.65
N LEU A 365 2.22 6.42 -21.79
CA LEU A 365 1.43 5.35 -22.40
C LEU A 365 1.07 4.26 -21.36
N GLU A 366 -0.04 3.56 -21.61
CA GLU A 366 -0.55 2.54 -20.69
C GLU A 366 0.43 1.39 -20.44
N ASP A 367 1.21 0.98 -21.44
CA ASP A 367 2.21 -0.10 -21.34
C ASP A 367 3.58 0.37 -20.83
N GLU A 368 3.67 1.63 -20.40
CA GLU A 368 4.83 2.23 -19.76
C GLU A 368 4.69 2.35 -18.25
N SER A 369 3.57 1.92 -17.66
CA SER A 369 3.42 1.92 -16.20
C SER A 369 4.45 1.00 -15.55
N LEU A 370 5.26 1.57 -14.64
CA LEU A 370 6.31 0.83 -13.93
C LEU A 370 5.74 -0.35 -13.12
N SER A 371 4.49 -0.23 -12.66
CA SER A 371 3.82 -1.25 -11.84
C SER A 371 3.53 -2.55 -12.58
N LEU A 372 3.59 -2.55 -13.92
CA LEU A 372 3.34 -3.75 -14.72
C LEU A 372 4.44 -4.81 -14.57
N ILE A 373 5.65 -4.39 -14.20
CA ILE A 373 6.76 -5.32 -13.91
C ILE A 373 6.48 -6.11 -12.63
N PRO A 374 6.27 -5.49 -11.45
CA PRO A 374 5.91 -6.22 -10.24
C PRO A 374 4.57 -6.97 -10.37
N LEU A 375 3.61 -6.48 -11.17
CA LEU A 375 2.41 -7.24 -11.50
C LEU A 375 2.74 -8.59 -12.14
N ARG A 376 3.59 -8.60 -13.18
CA ARG A 376 3.91 -9.83 -13.90
C ARG A 376 4.67 -10.82 -13.03
N HIS A 377 5.61 -10.33 -12.22
CA HIS A 377 6.32 -11.17 -11.26
C HIS A 377 5.34 -11.78 -10.22
N MET A 378 4.40 -11.00 -9.69
CA MET A 378 3.42 -11.51 -8.71
C MET A 378 2.49 -12.56 -9.34
N TYR A 379 2.04 -12.33 -10.57
CA TYR A 379 1.23 -13.28 -11.34
C TYR A 379 1.98 -14.61 -11.53
N ASP A 380 3.25 -14.56 -11.96
CA ASP A 380 4.06 -15.76 -12.17
C ASP A 380 4.24 -16.55 -10.85
N PHE A 381 4.47 -15.87 -9.72
CA PHE A 381 4.55 -16.53 -8.40
C PHE A 381 3.22 -17.14 -7.96
N ALA A 382 2.11 -16.43 -8.12
CA ALA A 382 0.78 -16.93 -7.78
C ALA A 382 0.45 -18.21 -8.57
N VAL A 383 0.72 -18.21 -9.88
CA VAL A 383 0.54 -19.39 -10.72
C VAL A 383 1.43 -20.55 -10.26
N SER A 384 2.70 -20.28 -9.92
CA SER A 384 3.62 -21.32 -9.44
C SER A 384 3.16 -22.01 -8.15
N LYS A 385 2.25 -21.37 -7.40
CA LYS A 385 1.63 -21.91 -6.17
C LYS A 385 0.25 -22.51 -6.38
N GLY A 386 -0.18 -22.61 -7.64
CA GLY A 386 -1.46 -23.21 -8.02
C GLY A 386 -2.66 -22.31 -7.76
N VAL A 387 -2.46 -21.00 -7.55
CA VAL A 387 -3.57 -20.05 -7.48
C VAL A 387 -4.36 -20.15 -8.81
N PRO A 388 -5.71 -20.22 -8.80
CA PRO A 388 -6.54 -20.38 -10.01
C PRO A 388 -6.54 -19.17 -10.96
N MET A 389 -5.39 -18.83 -11.52
CA MET A 389 -5.22 -17.74 -12.48
C MET A 389 -5.59 -18.20 -13.90
N LEU A 390 -6.00 -17.23 -14.73
CA LEU A 390 -6.19 -17.40 -16.16
C LEU A 390 -4.83 -17.64 -16.84
N PRO A 391 -4.74 -18.51 -17.85
CA PRO A 391 -3.55 -18.64 -18.68
C PRO A 391 -3.30 -17.37 -19.48
N GLU A 392 -2.05 -17.19 -19.90
CA GLU A 392 -1.58 -15.99 -20.62
C GLU A 392 -2.41 -15.65 -21.86
N SER A 393 -2.91 -16.67 -22.58
CA SER A 393 -3.77 -16.51 -23.76
C SER A 393 -5.15 -15.91 -23.46
N ARG A 394 -5.60 -15.96 -22.19
CA ARG A 394 -6.88 -15.41 -21.72
C ARG A 394 -6.72 -14.12 -20.89
N LEU A 395 -5.49 -13.65 -20.67
CA LEU A 395 -5.26 -12.39 -19.98
C LEU A 395 -5.68 -11.21 -20.85
N ILE A 396 -6.17 -10.15 -20.20
CA ILE A 396 -6.43 -8.88 -20.86
C ILE A 396 -5.07 -8.30 -21.24
N ARG A 397 -4.79 -8.22 -22.55
CA ARG A 397 -3.47 -7.82 -23.06
C ARG A 397 -3.02 -6.45 -22.55
N GLY A 398 -3.92 -5.48 -22.45
CA GLY A 398 -3.65 -4.15 -21.89
C GLY A 398 -3.28 -4.17 -20.40
N ASP A 399 -3.71 -5.20 -19.67
CA ASP A 399 -3.46 -5.28 -18.23
C ASP A 399 -2.02 -5.73 -17.92
N PHE A 400 -1.33 -6.39 -18.86
CA PHE A 400 -0.04 -7.06 -18.64
C PHE A 400 1.05 -6.72 -19.66
N ARG A 401 0.77 -5.90 -20.68
CA ARG A 401 1.76 -5.53 -21.70
C ARG A 401 2.75 -4.51 -21.14
N THR A 402 4.04 -4.81 -21.22
CA THR A 402 5.14 -3.87 -20.94
C THR A 402 5.90 -3.51 -22.20
N SER A 403 6.23 -2.24 -22.41
CA SER A 403 7.09 -1.81 -23.52
C SER A 403 8.52 -2.38 -23.41
N SER A 404 9.26 -2.41 -24.52
CA SER A 404 10.69 -2.75 -24.51
C SER A 404 11.50 -1.77 -23.68
N ASP A 405 11.20 -0.50 -23.82
CA ASP A 405 12.00 0.60 -23.29
C ASP A 405 11.88 0.65 -21.77
N LEU A 406 10.67 0.42 -21.24
CA LEU A 406 10.43 0.24 -19.82
C LEU A 406 11.26 -0.93 -19.26
N ARG A 407 11.21 -2.10 -19.90
CA ARG A 407 11.95 -3.30 -19.45
C ARG A 407 13.46 -3.07 -19.48
N GLU A 408 13.98 -2.42 -20.52
CA GLU A 408 15.40 -2.10 -20.63
C GLU A 408 15.83 -1.09 -19.56
N ALA A 409 15.03 -0.04 -19.32
CA ALA A 409 15.32 0.96 -18.28
C ALA A 409 15.32 0.32 -16.88
N PHE A 410 14.34 -0.54 -16.61
CA PHE A 410 14.25 -1.29 -15.36
C PHE A 410 15.46 -2.21 -15.15
N ASN A 411 15.83 -3.01 -16.15
CA ASN A 411 16.96 -3.94 -16.04
C ASN A 411 18.29 -3.19 -15.87
N THR A 412 18.50 -2.12 -16.63
CA THR A 412 19.69 -1.27 -16.53
C THR A 412 19.81 -0.67 -15.13
N TYR A 413 18.69 -0.15 -14.61
CA TYR A 413 18.63 0.40 -13.26
C TYR A 413 18.95 -0.67 -12.19
N LEU A 414 18.30 -1.83 -12.22
CA LEU A 414 18.53 -2.88 -11.23
C LEU A 414 19.95 -3.43 -11.27
N GLN A 415 20.54 -3.54 -12.46
CA GLN A 415 21.94 -3.93 -12.61
C GLN A 415 22.88 -2.92 -11.93
N ALA A 416 22.59 -1.62 -12.04
CA ALA A 416 23.37 -0.57 -11.38
C ALA A 416 23.22 -0.58 -9.85
N VAL A 417 22.02 -0.88 -9.32
CA VAL A 417 21.77 -1.01 -7.88
C VAL A 417 22.49 -2.22 -7.28
N GLY A 418 22.47 -3.36 -7.99
CA GLY A 418 23.09 -4.60 -7.55
C GLY A 418 22.42 -5.24 -6.32
N ASN A 419 23.04 -6.28 -5.76
CA ASN A 419 22.48 -7.02 -4.63
C ASN A 419 22.74 -6.36 -3.28
N ALA A 420 21.73 -6.31 -2.41
CA ALA A 420 21.86 -5.88 -1.02
C ALA A 420 21.51 -7.02 -0.04
N PRO A 421 22.32 -7.25 1.01
CA PRO A 421 22.06 -8.30 2.00
C PRO A 421 20.89 -7.97 2.93
N THR A 422 20.56 -6.68 3.12
CA THR A 422 19.52 -6.22 4.05
C THR A 422 18.60 -5.19 3.41
N LEU A 423 17.41 -5.01 3.97
CA LEU A 423 16.44 -4.02 3.49
C LEU A 423 17.02 -2.60 3.58
N GLY A 424 17.57 -2.25 4.74
CA GLY A 424 18.14 -0.91 4.95
C GLY A 424 19.26 -0.60 3.96
N GLU A 425 20.15 -1.55 3.68
CA GLU A 425 21.16 -1.37 2.64
C GLU A 425 20.55 -1.24 1.24
N GLY A 426 19.55 -2.06 0.92
CA GLY A 426 18.81 -1.96 -0.34
C GLY A 426 18.20 -0.58 -0.54
N PHE A 427 17.41 -0.10 0.42
CA PHE A 427 16.81 1.24 0.36
C PHE A 427 17.86 2.34 0.19
N ASN A 428 18.96 2.30 0.96
CA ASN A 428 20.03 3.28 0.83
C ASN A 428 20.68 3.28 -0.56
N ARG A 429 20.90 2.11 -1.17
CA ARG A 429 21.45 2.00 -2.53
C ARG A 429 20.49 2.57 -3.57
N HIS A 430 19.21 2.20 -3.51
CA HIS A 430 18.19 2.75 -4.41
C HIS A 430 18.06 4.27 -4.28
N MET A 431 17.96 4.77 -3.05
CA MET A 431 17.85 6.21 -2.77
C MET A 431 19.09 6.99 -3.21
N LYS A 432 20.29 6.42 -3.13
CA LYS A 432 21.50 7.06 -3.64
C LYS A 432 21.37 7.45 -5.13
N PHE A 433 20.85 6.54 -5.96
CA PHE A 433 20.63 6.82 -7.38
C PHE A 433 19.53 7.86 -7.60
N TYR A 434 18.43 7.79 -6.84
CA TYR A 434 17.36 8.77 -6.91
C TYR A 434 17.85 10.18 -6.54
N LEU A 435 18.60 10.30 -5.43
CA LEU A 435 19.15 11.57 -4.96
C LEU A 435 20.17 12.14 -5.94
N ALA A 436 21.02 11.30 -6.54
CA ALA A 436 21.94 11.74 -7.59
C ALA A 436 21.16 12.30 -8.79
N TRP A 437 20.19 11.55 -9.31
CA TRP A 437 19.34 12.03 -10.40
C TRP A 437 18.62 13.35 -10.05
N ARG A 438 18.14 13.51 -8.82
CA ARG A 438 17.50 14.75 -8.36
C ARG A 438 18.45 15.96 -8.37
N PHE A 439 19.63 15.84 -7.79
CA PHE A 439 20.61 16.94 -7.80
C PHE A 439 21.06 17.28 -9.23
N GLU A 440 21.15 16.27 -10.09
CA GLU A 440 21.45 16.43 -11.50
C GLU A 440 20.35 17.24 -12.23
N CYS A 441 19.08 16.91 -11.99
CA CYS A 441 17.92 17.67 -12.50
C CYS A 441 17.94 19.13 -12.06
N MET A 442 18.28 19.40 -10.79
CA MET A 442 18.38 20.77 -10.26
C MET A 442 19.52 21.55 -10.94
N LYS A 443 20.66 20.90 -11.21
CA LYS A 443 21.80 21.49 -11.91
C LYS A 443 21.48 21.79 -13.38
N ARG A 444 20.71 20.93 -14.07
CA ARG A 444 20.23 21.15 -15.46
C ARG A 444 19.20 22.26 -15.54
N SER A 445 18.19 22.24 -14.66
CA SER A 445 17.07 23.20 -14.67
C SER A 445 17.52 24.65 -14.45
N ALA A 446 18.67 24.87 -13.79
CA ALA A 446 19.29 26.18 -13.69
C ALA A 446 19.84 26.73 -15.02
N LYS A 447 19.94 25.89 -16.07
CA LYS A 447 20.60 26.20 -17.34
C LYS A 447 19.70 26.15 -18.57
N GLU A 448 18.57 25.42 -18.53
CA GLU A 448 17.78 25.09 -19.72
C GLU A 448 16.26 25.18 -19.52
N LYS A 449 15.50 25.35 -20.61
CA LYS A 449 14.02 25.22 -20.61
C LYS A 449 13.64 23.74 -20.44
N ASN A 450 12.75 23.45 -19.51
CA ASN A 450 12.49 22.09 -19.03
C ASN A 450 11.26 21.44 -19.70
N ASP A 451 11.49 20.44 -20.57
CA ASP A 451 10.46 19.62 -21.23
C ASP A 451 9.50 18.94 -20.24
N PHE A 452 9.99 18.59 -19.04
CA PHE A 452 9.17 17.99 -17.98
C PHE A 452 8.05 18.94 -17.53
N SER A 453 8.34 20.22 -17.37
CA SER A 453 7.35 21.23 -16.94
C SER A 453 6.25 21.43 -18.00
N GLU A 454 6.60 21.31 -19.28
CA GLU A 454 5.62 21.39 -20.37
C GLU A 454 4.74 20.14 -20.41
N SER A 455 5.32 18.95 -20.30
CA SER A 455 4.58 17.68 -20.21
C SER A 455 3.60 17.70 -19.03
N LEU A 456 4.08 18.15 -17.86
CA LEU A 456 3.26 18.30 -16.66
C LEU A 456 2.07 19.24 -16.91
N ARG A 457 2.30 20.39 -17.56
CA ARG A 457 1.26 21.38 -17.93
C ARG A 457 0.19 20.78 -18.82
N LYS A 458 0.62 20.02 -19.83
CA LYS A 458 -0.28 19.36 -20.78
C LYS A 458 -1.15 18.31 -20.09
N GLU A 459 -0.53 17.36 -19.39
CA GLU A 459 -1.26 16.26 -18.73
C GLU A 459 -2.13 16.78 -17.58
N GLY A 460 -1.64 17.74 -16.80
CA GLY A 460 -2.45 18.42 -15.77
C GLY A 460 -3.65 19.17 -16.37
N GLY A 461 -3.52 19.76 -17.55
CA GLY A 461 -4.62 20.35 -18.30
C GLY A 461 -5.66 19.32 -18.72
N ARG A 462 -5.21 18.18 -19.26
CA ARG A 462 -6.07 17.07 -19.67
C ARG A 462 -6.91 16.55 -18.50
N PHE A 463 -6.31 16.20 -17.37
CA PHE A 463 -7.04 15.69 -16.21
C PHE A 463 -8.03 16.71 -15.63
N ARG A 464 -7.69 18.01 -15.62
CA ARG A 464 -8.64 19.06 -15.19
C ARG A 464 -9.86 19.12 -16.11
N SER A 465 -9.65 19.06 -17.42
CA SER A 465 -10.75 19.05 -18.40
C SER A 465 -11.62 17.79 -18.27
N GLU A 466 -11.01 16.62 -18.08
CA GLU A 466 -11.73 15.37 -17.82
C GLU A 466 -12.56 15.48 -16.54
N LYS A 467 -12.00 15.99 -15.45
CA LYS A 467 -12.70 16.15 -14.16
C LYS A 467 -13.87 17.13 -14.26
N ALA A 468 -13.69 18.26 -14.94
CA ALA A 468 -14.75 19.25 -15.16
C ALA A 468 -15.94 18.66 -15.93
N ALA A 469 -15.71 17.71 -16.85
CA ALA A 469 -16.77 17.07 -17.62
C ALA A 469 -17.74 16.20 -16.77
N TYR A 470 -17.38 15.87 -15.53
CA TYR A 470 -18.25 15.15 -14.60
C TYR A 470 -19.16 16.06 -13.77
N GLU A 471 -18.78 17.33 -13.55
CA GLU A 471 -19.42 18.20 -12.56
C GLU A 471 -20.91 18.41 -12.83
N SER A 472 -21.28 18.69 -14.08
CA SER A 472 -22.69 18.89 -14.46
C SER A 472 -23.53 17.61 -14.34
N LYS A 473 -22.95 16.46 -14.68
CA LYS A 473 -23.61 15.15 -14.60
C LYS A 473 -23.85 14.72 -13.16
N ILE A 474 -22.84 14.90 -12.30
CA ILE A 474 -22.94 14.60 -10.87
C ILE A 474 -24.00 15.49 -10.22
N LYS A 475 -24.02 16.79 -10.53
CA LYS A 475 -25.04 17.72 -10.01
C LYS A 475 -26.46 17.31 -10.41
N ALA A 476 -26.65 16.82 -11.64
CA ALA A 476 -27.95 16.34 -12.09
C ALA A 476 -28.38 15.06 -11.33
N LEU A 477 -27.47 14.10 -11.14
CA LEU A 477 -27.73 12.88 -10.37
C LEU A 477 -28.03 13.18 -8.89
N GLU A 478 -27.31 14.13 -8.29
CA GLU A 478 -27.54 14.59 -6.92
C GLU A 478 -28.95 15.20 -6.76
N GLN A 479 -29.40 16.00 -7.73
CA GLN A 479 -30.75 16.54 -7.74
C GLN A 479 -31.82 15.44 -7.86
N GLN A 480 -31.58 14.44 -8.72
CA GLN A 480 -32.50 13.30 -8.88
C GLN A 480 -32.58 12.46 -7.60
N LEU A 481 -31.45 12.24 -6.92
CA LEU A 481 -31.41 11.59 -5.62
C LEU A 481 -32.25 12.35 -4.58
N GLY A 482 -32.07 13.67 -4.49
CA GLY A 482 -32.86 14.49 -3.57
C GLY A 482 -34.38 14.45 -3.84
N VAL A 483 -34.79 14.34 -5.12
CA VAL A 483 -36.21 14.13 -5.48
C VAL A 483 -36.72 12.77 -4.98
N ALA A 484 -35.93 11.69 -5.14
CA ALA A 484 -36.28 10.36 -4.65
C ALA A 484 -36.36 10.30 -3.11
N GLU A 485 -35.43 10.97 -2.42
CA GLU A 485 -35.43 11.06 -0.95
C GLU A 485 -36.68 11.78 -0.43
N ASN A 486 -37.05 12.91 -1.05
CA ASN A 486 -38.27 13.63 -0.72
C ASN A 486 -39.53 12.77 -0.94
N ALA A 487 -39.57 11.98 -2.01
CA ALA A 487 -40.67 11.04 -2.26
C ALA A 487 -40.75 9.94 -1.18
N LEU A 488 -39.61 9.43 -0.70
CA LEU A 488 -39.58 8.47 0.41
C LEU A 488 -40.04 9.09 1.74
N ILE A 489 -39.66 10.35 2.02
CA ILE A 489 -40.13 11.09 3.20
C ILE A 489 -41.65 11.25 3.14
N ALA A 490 -42.19 11.68 2.00
CA ALA A 490 -43.63 11.82 1.79
C ALA A 490 -44.36 10.47 1.97
N ALA A 491 -43.81 9.38 1.42
CA ALA A 491 -44.35 8.04 1.59
C ALA A 491 -44.29 7.53 3.04
N ARG A 492 -43.44 8.07 3.91
CA ARG A 492 -43.40 7.74 5.36
C ARG A 492 -44.31 8.65 6.20
N GLY A 493 -44.50 9.89 5.78
CA GLY A 493 -45.23 10.92 6.52
C GLY A 493 -46.74 10.96 6.27
N ALA A 494 -47.27 10.22 5.29
CA ALA A 494 -48.70 10.11 5.07
C ALA A 494 -49.38 9.35 6.22
N SER A 495 -49.92 10.09 7.21
CA SER A 495 -50.71 9.55 8.33
C SER A 495 -52.22 9.58 8.05
N ASP A 496 -52.88 8.46 8.35
CA ASP A 496 -54.25 8.31 8.87
C ASP A 496 -55.50 8.64 8.02
N ALA A 497 -55.40 8.67 6.69
CA ALA A 497 -56.59 8.47 5.83
C ALA A 497 -56.43 7.35 4.79
N MET A 498 -55.20 7.08 4.34
CA MET A 498 -54.79 5.89 3.61
C MET A 498 -53.31 5.66 3.91
N ALA A 499 -53.00 4.82 4.91
CA ALA A 499 -51.61 4.46 5.18
C ALA A 499 -50.98 3.92 3.87
N PRO A 500 -49.89 4.49 3.35
CA PRO A 500 -49.24 3.97 2.16
C PRO A 500 -48.87 2.50 2.42
N SER A 501 -49.20 1.62 1.47
CA SER A 501 -48.93 0.21 1.61
C SER A 501 -47.42 0.00 1.81
N SER A 502 -47.04 -1.02 2.60
CA SER A 502 -45.62 -1.40 2.80
C SER A 502 -44.86 -1.50 1.48
N HIS A 503 -45.54 -1.94 0.42
CA HIS A 503 -45.04 -1.99 -0.95
C HIS A 503 -44.61 -0.62 -1.52
N MET A 504 -45.36 0.46 -1.26
CA MET A 504 -45.02 1.81 -1.73
C MET A 504 -43.76 2.34 -1.06
N ILE A 505 -43.60 2.07 0.24
CA ILE A 505 -42.40 2.45 1.00
C ILE A 505 -41.19 1.65 0.49
N GLU A 506 -41.33 0.34 0.27
CA GLU A 506 -40.25 -0.49 -0.27
C GLU A 506 -39.85 -0.07 -1.69
N LYS A 507 -40.82 0.28 -2.55
CA LYS A 507 -40.53 0.82 -3.89
C LYS A 507 -39.76 2.14 -3.80
N ALA A 508 -40.18 3.06 -2.93
CA ALA A 508 -39.48 4.34 -2.74
C ALA A 508 -38.06 4.14 -2.18
N LYS A 509 -37.86 3.18 -1.26
CA LYS A 509 -36.51 2.81 -0.78
C LYS A 509 -35.63 2.26 -1.89
N ALA A 510 -36.18 1.38 -2.72
CA ALA A 510 -35.44 0.80 -3.86
C ALA A 510 -35.03 1.88 -4.87
N GLU A 511 -35.92 2.85 -5.12
CA GLU A 511 -35.63 3.99 -5.98
C GLU A 511 -34.50 4.88 -5.42
N VAL A 512 -34.55 5.23 -4.13
CA VAL A 512 -33.47 5.99 -3.46
C VAL A 512 -32.15 5.23 -3.58
N ALA A 513 -32.14 3.93 -3.28
CA ALA A 513 -30.93 3.11 -3.37
C ALA A 513 -30.37 3.02 -4.80
N ALA A 514 -31.22 3.00 -5.82
CA ALA A 514 -30.80 3.01 -7.22
C ALA A 514 -30.18 4.36 -7.62
N ARG A 515 -30.84 5.47 -7.28
CA ARG A 515 -30.33 6.84 -7.56
C ARG A 515 -29.05 7.14 -6.79
N GLU A 516 -28.95 6.71 -5.54
CA GLU A 516 -27.75 6.85 -4.72
C GLU A 516 -26.58 6.07 -5.34
N HIS A 517 -26.84 4.84 -5.80
CA HIS A 517 -25.83 4.03 -6.47
C HIS A 517 -25.31 4.69 -7.76
N GLU A 518 -26.21 5.23 -8.60
CA GLU A 518 -25.84 5.97 -9.82
C GLU A 518 -24.98 7.20 -9.50
N TYR A 519 -25.41 8.00 -8.52
CA TYR A 519 -24.66 9.18 -8.05
C TYR A 519 -23.28 8.82 -7.52
N LEU A 520 -23.18 7.85 -6.61
CA LEU A 520 -21.92 7.47 -5.98
C LEU A 520 -20.95 6.79 -6.94
N THR A 521 -21.46 6.05 -7.94
CA THR A 521 -20.63 5.48 -9.01
C THR A 521 -19.98 6.60 -9.84
N MET A 522 -20.78 7.57 -10.31
CA MET A 522 -20.27 8.70 -11.09
C MET A 522 -19.29 9.57 -10.27
N LYS A 523 -19.60 9.77 -8.98
CA LYS A 523 -18.71 10.47 -8.03
C LYS A 523 -17.38 9.73 -7.89
N ALA A 524 -17.40 8.41 -7.74
CA ALA A 524 -16.19 7.59 -7.61
C ALA A 524 -15.32 7.68 -8.88
N GLU A 525 -15.92 7.63 -10.07
CA GLU A 525 -15.19 7.82 -11.33
C GLU A 525 -14.52 9.20 -11.41
N ARG A 526 -15.21 10.27 -10.99
CA ARG A 526 -14.60 11.61 -10.90
C ARG A 526 -13.46 11.64 -9.88
N ASP A 527 -13.63 11.01 -8.73
CA ASP A 527 -12.65 10.99 -7.64
C ASP A 527 -11.38 10.21 -8.01
N ALA A 528 -11.48 9.25 -8.95
CA ALA A 528 -10.34 8.51 -9.50
C ALA A 528 -9.43 9.37 -10.41
N ILE A 529 -9.93 10.50 -10.95
CA ILE A 529 -9.17 11.39 -11.84
C ILE A 529 -8.06 12.10 -11.06
N PRO A 530 -6.78 11.93 -11.47
CA PRO A 530 -5.64 12.53 -10.79
C PRO A 530 -5.73 14.04 -10.64
N ASP A 531 -5.22 14.55 -9.52
CA ASP A 531 -5.01 15.97 -9.29
C ASP A 531 -3.52 16.31 -9.26
N MET A 532 -3.08 16.93 -10.36
CA MET A 532 -1.69 17.28 -10.61
C MET A 532 -1.30 18.68 -10.10
N SER A 533 -2.23 19.42 -9.49
CA SER A 533 -2.02 20.83 -9.10
C SER A 533 -0.86 21.01 -8.12
N ARG A 534 -0.60 20.02 -7.27
CA ARG A 534 0.39 20.10 -6.17
C ARG A 534 1.82 19.88 -6.64
N VAL A 535 2.03 19.12 -7.73
CA VAL A 535 3.38 18.88 -8.27
C VAL A 535 4.07 20.21 -8.62
N TYR A 536 3.31 21.16 -9.18
CA TYR A 536 3.84 22.48 -9.56
C TYR A 536 4.36 23.30 -8.39
N SER A 537 3.64 23.29 -7.27
CA SER A 537 3.99 24.11 -6.10
C SER A 537 4.99 23.41 -5.19
N LEU A 538 4.93 22.08 -5.10
CA LEU A 538 5.73 21.33 -4.14
C LEU A 538 7.09 20.88 -4.69
N ALA A 539 7.23 20.60 -5.99
CA ALA A 539 8.52 20.15 -6.52
C ALA A 539 9.64 21.18 -6.29
N PRO A 540 9.48 22.49 -6.61
CA PRO A 540 10.51 23.47 -6.32
C PRO A 540 10.78 23.67 -4.82
N LEU A 541 9.74 23.50 -3.99
CA LEU A 541 9.85 23.58 -2.53
C LEU A 541 10.74 22.46 -2.00
N TYR A 542 10.48 21.22 -2.41
CA TYR A 542 11.27 20.06 -2.00
C TYR A 542 12.68 20.08 -2.58
N ASP A 543 12.86 20.51 -3.83
CA ASP A 543 14.20 20.66 -4.42
C ASP A 543 15.04 21.64 -3.60
N ARG A 544 14.45 22.78 -3.20
CA ARG A 544 15.11 23.76 -2.33
C ARG A 544 15.45 23.17 -0.97
N GLN A 545 14.49 22.51 -0.33
CA GLN A 545 14.69 21.87 0.97
C GLN A 545 15.82 20.83 0.93
N LEU A 546 15.85 19.97 -0.11
CA LEU A 546 16.88 18.94 -0.26
C LEU A 546 18.28 19.54 -0.40
N LEU A 547 18.41 20.63 -1.15
CA LEU A 547 19.68 21.37 -1.27
C LEU A 547 20.10 21.97 0.07
N ASP A 548 19.17 22.61 0.79
CA ASP A 548 19.45 23.24 2.08
C ASP A 548 19.87 22.18 3.12
N ASP A 549 19.23 21.00 3.12
CA ASP A 549 19.57 19.86 3.98
C ASP A 549 21.00 19.36 3.70
N ALA A 550 21.31 19.10 2.42
CA ALA A 550 22.62 18.60 2.01
C ALA A 550 23.74 19.61 2.31
N GLN A 551 23.51 20.90 2.03
CA GLN A 551 24.46 21.97 2.33
C GLN A 551 24.71 22.11 3.84
N SER A 552 23.65 22.01 4.65
CA SER A 552 23.75 22.13 6.10
C SER A 552 24.55 20.97 6.71
N ILE A 553 24.26 19.74 6.30
CA ILE A 553 24.99 18.55 6.76
C ILE A 553 26.45 18.60 6.29
N ARG A 554 26.71 19.00 5.03
CA ARG A 554 28.06 19.14 4.49
C ARG A 554 28.89 20.19 5.24
N SER A 555 28.28 21.31 5.59
CA SER A 555 28.95 22.37 6.37
C SER A 555 29.39 21.86 7.75
N LEU A 556 28.59 21.00 8.38
CA LEU A 556 28.96 20.34 9.64
C LEU A 556 30.10 19.33 9.45
N LEU A 557 30.10 18.55 8.37
CA LEU A 557 31.20 17.62 8.03
C LEU A 557 32.54 18.34 7.82
N GLN A 558 32.50 19.59 7.35
CA GLN A 558 33.67 20.45 7.18
C GLN A 558 34.12 21.14 8.48
N SER A 559 33.32 21.05 9.54
CA SER A 559 33.70 21.55 10.85
C SER A 559 34.80 20.67 11.47
N LYS A 560 35.69 21.27 12.27
CA LYS A 560 36.70 20.51 13.05
C LYS A 560 36.11 19.80 14.28
N ASN A 561 34.77 19.72 14.38
CA ASN A 561 34.10 19.11 15.52
C ASN A 561 33.99 17.60 15.31
N VAL A 562 34.60 16.83 16.21
CA VAL A 562 34.63 15.35 16.16
C VAL A 562 33.22 14.74 16.11
N LYS A 563 32.22 15.39 16.71
CA LYS A 563 30.81 14.95 16.64
C LYS A 563 30.32 14.76 15.20
N TYR A 564 30.75 15.65 14.29
CA TYR A 564 30.34 15.67 12.89
C TYR A 564 31.37 15.01 11.97
N ALA A 565 32.21 14.11 12.49
CA ALA A 565 33.11 13.33 11.67
C ALA A 565 32.36 12.43 10.67
N LYS A 566 32.96 12.17 9.50
CA LYS A 566 32.36 11.27 8.49
C LYS A 566 32.08 9.85 9.02
N SER A 567 32.86 9.39 10.00
CA SER A 567 32.61 8.11 10.70
C SER A 567 31.27 8.09 11.45
N ASN A 568 30.79 9.25 11.89
CA ASN A 568 29.52 9.40 12.61
C ASN A 568 28.33 9.65 11.67
N LEU A 569 28.57 9.85 10.37
CA LEU A 569 27.52 10.07 9.39
C LEU A 569 26.82 8.76 9.07
N ARG A 570 25.50 8.72 9.28
CA ARG A 570 24.67 7.54 9.04
C ARG A 570 24.62 7.16 7.56
N PRO A 571 24.38 5.88 7.20
CA PRO A 571 24.44 5.41 5.81
C PRO A 571 23.53 6.15 4.83
N HIS A 572 22.27 6.43 5.22
CA HIS A 572 21.31 7.19 4.38
C HIS A 572 21.86 8.57 4.02
N TYR A 573 22.28 9.33 5.03
CA TYR A 573 22.83 10.68 4.85
C TYR A 573 24.21 10.68 4.20
N ARG A 574 24.98 9.61 4.33
CA ARG A 574 26.18 9.39 3.52
C ARG A 574 25.83 9.26 2.04
N GLY A 575 24.79 8.49 1.71
CA GLY A 575 24.24 8.43 0.36
C GLY A 575 23.81 9.80 -0.17
N LEU A 576 23.10 10.59 0.65
CA LEU A 576 22.71 11.96 0.32
C LEU A 576 23.90 12.85 0.00
N ILE A 577 24.91 12.88 0.88
CA ILE A 577 26.08 13.75 0.72
C ILE A 577 26.96 13.29 -0.45
N ASP A 578 27.20 11.99 -0.59
CA ASP A 578 27.97 11.46 -1.71
C ASP A 578 27.29 11.83 -3.05
N SER A 579 25.95 11.71 -3.14
CA SER A 579 25.19 12.10 -4.34
C SER A 579 25.17 13.61 -4.58
N TYR A 580 25.04 14.42 -3.53
CA TYR A 580 25.11 15.88 -3.63
C TYR A 580 26.49 16.32 -4.16
N GLU A 581 27.56 15.80 -3.57
CA GLU A 581 28.91 16.17 -3.96
C GLU A 581 29.27 15.67 -5.36
N SER A 582 28.82 14.46 -5.72
CA SER A 582 29.09 13.87 -7.03
C SER A 582 28.38 14.58 -8.18
N GLU A 583 27.23 15.21 -7.96
CA GLU A 583 26.48 15.84 -9.05
C GLU A 583 26.70 17.35 -9.11
N ILE A 584 26.79 18.03 -7.95
CA ILE A 584 26.93 19.48 -7.92
C ILE A 584 28.35 19.91 -8.29
N PHE A 585 29.39 19.30 -7.68
CA PHE A 585 30.78 19.72 -7.86
C PHE A 585 31.53 18.99 -8.96
N ARG A 586 30.95 17.95 -9.56
CA ARG A 586 31.58 17.24 -10.67
C ARG A 586 31.60 18.08 -11.95
N VAL A 587 32.75 18.02 -12.63
CA VAL A 587 33.03 18.69 -13.91
C VAL A 587 32.72 17.79 -15.11
N GLU A 588 32.85 16.47 -14.96
CA GLU A 588 32.62 15.48 -16.03
C GLU A 588 31.16 14.98 -16.11
N LYS A 589 30.77 14.44 -17.28
CA LYS A 589 29.43 13.88 -17.54
C LYS A 589 29.09 12.73 -16.59
N ASN A 590 27.81 12.59 -16.22
CA ASN A 590 27.34 11.56 -15.29
C ASN A 590 27.44 10.15 -15.92
N PRO A 591 28.15 9.18 -15.30
CA PRO A 591 28.37 7.83 -15.83
C PRO A 591 27.09 6.98 -15.81
N ASN A 592 26.01 7.47 -15.20
CA ASN A 592 24.74 6.77 -15.02
C ASN A 592 23.60 7.38 -15.84
N GLU A 593 23.87 8.03 -16.98
CA GLU A 593 22.84 8.62 -17.86
C GLU A 593 21.76 7.59 -18.25
N ALA A 594 22.14 6.34 -18.48
CA ALA A 594 21.19 5.25 -18.74
C ALA A 594 20.31 4.87 -17.53
N VAL A 595 20.80 5.08 -16.31
CA VAL A 595 20.05 4.85 -15.06
C VAL A 595 19.05 5.98 -14.83
N ALA A 596 19.40 7.22 -15.19
CA ALA A 596 18.50 8.38 -15.07
C ALA A 596 17.18 8.20 -15.83
N ARG A 597 17.21 7.46 -16.95
CA ARG A 597 16.04 7.17 -17.80
C ARG A 597 14.85 6.62 -16.99
N ILE A 598 15.09 5.77 -15.99
CA ILE A 598 13.98 5.23 -15.18
C ILE A 598 13.27 6.32 -14.38
N PHE A 599 14.02 7.29 -13.88
CA PHE A 599 13.48 8.39 -13.08
C PHE A 599 12.87 9.49 -13.93
N GLU A 600 13.45 9.74 -15.11
CA GLU A 600 12.92 10.71 -16.07
C GLU A 600 11.53 10.31 -16.56
N HIS A 601 11.31 9.01 -16.84
CA HIS A 601 10.09 8.56 -17.51
C HIS A 601 9.12 7.74 -16.65
N TYR A 602 9.57 6.97 -15.66
CA TYR A 602 8.74 5.92 -15.07
C TYR A 602 8.55 6.02 -13.56
N VAL A 603 9.51 6.57 -12.81
CA VAL A 603 9.37 6.72 -11.33
C VAL A 603 8.65 8.02 -11.00
N HIS A 604 7.57 7.91 -10.24
CA HIS A 604 6.81 9.06 -9.74
C HIS A 604 7.49 9.71 -8.54
N ASP A 605 7.27 11.01 -8.38
CA ASP A 605 7.66 11.77 -7.19
C ASP A 605 6.67 11.52 -6.05
N SER A 606 7.09 10.74 -5.05
CA SER A 606 6.25 10.41 -3.88
C SER A 606 5.83 11.65 -3.08
N LEU A 607 6.67 12.69 -3.00
CA LEU A 607 6.39 13.89 -2.22
C LEU A 607 5.63 14.94 -3.03
N ALA A 608 6.17 15.41 -4.16
CA ALA A 608 5.53 16.51 -4.90
C ALA A 608 4.19 16.08 -5.51
N GLY A 609 4.05 14.81 -5.89
CA GLY A 609 2.78 14.25 -6.38
C GLY A 609 1.74 14.07 -5.28
N PHE A 610 2.16 13.59 -4.10
CA PHE A 610 1.22 12.95 -3.18
C PHE A 610 1.41 13.29 -1.70
N GLY A 611 2.51 13.95 -1.32
CA GLY A 611 2.84 14.30 0.06
C GLY A 611 1.85 15.30 0.65
N ARG A 612 1.26 14.97 1.81
CA ARG A 612 0.28 15.81 2.54
C ARG A 612 0.69 16.02 4.00
N ASP A 613 1.97 15.84 4.28
CA ASP A 613 2.55 15.87 5.61
C ASP A 613 3.86 16.66 5.61
N ALA A 614 4.42 16.87 6.80
CA ALA A 614 5.69 17.55 7.01
C ALA A 614 6.91 16.64 6.72
N THR A 615 6.90 15.87 5.63
CA THR A 615 8.04 15.01 5.27
C THR A 615 9.12 15.82 4.58
N TYR A 616 10.38 15.70 5.02
CA TYR A 616 11.52 16.29 4.31
C TYR A 616 12.00 15.34 3.20
N PRO A 617 12.47 15.86 2.06
CA PRO A 617 12.97 15.04 0.95
C PRO A 617 14.27 14.28 1.30
N SER A 618 14.92 14.67 2.39
CA SER A 618 16.10 14.01 2.94
C SER A 618 15.78 13.01 4.06
N ASP A 619 14.52 12.87 4.46
CA ASP A 619 14.12 11.87 5.47
C ASP A 619 14.38 10.44 4.95
N PRO A 620 14.84 9.51 5.81
CA PRO A 620 14.88 8.09 5.47
C PRO A 620 13.48 7.48 5.49
N ARG A 621 13.27 6.41 4.72
CA ARG A 621 12.04 5.62 4.77
C ARG A 621 11.94 4.88 6.12
N VAL A 622 10.78 4.96 6.76
CA VAL A 622 10.50 4.22 8.01
C VAL A 622 9.95 2.83 7.71
N ILE A 623 10.41 1.83 8.47
CA ILE A 623 10.08 0.42 8.29
C ILE A 623 9.73 -0.22 9.65
N TYR A 624 8.54 -0.79 9.76
CA TYR A 624 8.08 -1.60 10.88
C TYR A 624 8.37 -3.10 10.64
N ILE A 625 8.70 -3.83 11.70
CA ILE A 625 9.08 -5.26 11.66
C ILE A 625 8.07 -6.06 12.50
N GLY A 626 6.87 -6.23 11.93
CA GLY A 626 5.83 -7.23 12.24
C GLY A 626 5.57 -7.64 13.70
N GLY A 627 4.96 -6.79 14.53
CA GLY A 627 4.39 -7.21 15.82
C GLY A 627 3.22 -6.33 16.27
N ASP A 628 2.27 -6.94 16.98
CA ASP A 628 1.06 -6.28 17.54
C ASP A 628 1.32 -5.58 18.88
N GLU A 629 2.48 -5.86 19.45
CA GLU A 629 3.03 -5.00 20.46
C GLU A 629 3.26 -3.65 19.78
N LYS A 630 2.80 -2.56 20.41
CA LYS A 630 3.42 -1.26 20.12
C LYS A 630 4.91 -1.47 20.27
N LEU A 631 5.63 -1.63 19.17
CA LEU A 631 7.07 -1.48 19.14
C LEU A 631 7.29 -0.01 19.49
N ARG A 632 7.25 0.28 20.79
CA ARG A 632 7.85 1.47 21.37
C ARG A 632 9.32 1.30 21.10
N PHE A 633 9.72 1.70 19.89
CA PHE A 633 11.07 1.81 19.38
C PHE A 633 12.06 0.87 20.05
N ALA A 634 12.33 -0.26 19.38
CA ALA A 634 13.45 -1.16 19.63
C ALA A 634 14.08 -0.98 21.02
N VAL A 635 13.48 -1.57 22.05
CA VAL A 635 14.17 -1.67 23.34
C VAL A 635 15.35 -2.61 23.12
N HIS A 636 16.56 -2.05 23.12
CA HIS A 636 17.77 -2.82 23.39
C HIS A 636 17.69 -3.23 24.86
N ALA A 637 17.26 -4.46 25.14
CA ALA A 637 17.63 -5.11 26.39
C ALA A 637 19.08 -5.58 26.22
N ASN A 638 20.04 -4.67 26.44
CA ASN A 638 21.36 -5.12 26.88
C ASN A 638 21.32 -5.10 28.40
N GLY A 639 21.47 -6.30 28.96
CA GLY A 639 21.40 -6.55 30.39
C GLY A 639 22.32 -5.64 31.18
N THR A 640 21.78 -5.10 32.25
CA THR A 640 22.43 -5.07 33.55
C THR A 640 21.33 -5.23 34.59
N GLU A 641 21.63 -6.07 35.57
CA GLU A 641 20.81 -6.39 36.72
C GLU A 641 20.24 -5.12 37.35
N ASP A 642 18.93 -5.06 37.53
CA ASP A 642 18.40 -4.35 38.70
C ASP A 642 17.16 -5.06 39.21
N VAL A 643 17.38 -5.72 40.32
CA VAL A 643 16.39 -6.27 41.23
C VAL A 643 15.56 -5.09 41.75
N MET A 644 14.28 -5.02 41.38
CA MET A 644 13.33 -4.20 42.13
C MET A 644 12.58 -5.13 43.09
N MET A 645 13.11 -5.20 44.32
CA MET A 645 12.31 -5.42 45.51
C MET A 645 11.24 -4.32 45.61
N GLY A 646 10.05 -4.70 46.08
CA GLY A 646 8.99 -3.80 46.51
C GLY A 646 7.67 -4.03 45.80
#